data_AF-A0A1V5W9L3-F1
#
_entry.id   AF-A0A1V5W9L3-F1
#
_cell.length_a   1.000
_cell.length_b   1.000
_cell.length_c   1.000
_cell.angle_alpha   90.00
_cell.angle_beta   90.00
_cell.angle_gamma   90.00
#
_symmetry.space_group_name_H-M   'P 1'
#
loop_
_entity.id
_entity.type
_entity.pdbx_description
1 polymer ?
#
loop_
_entity_poly.entity_id
_entity_poly.type
_entity_poly.pdbx_seq_one_letter_code
_entity_poly.pdbx_strand_id
1 'polypeptide(L)'
;MKRFCIILFLCACAIGVQAQSNPKNIIIVMAHGMGYNHVNALELSNGSQQPLLWQTYPVKYGVTNYPAYWASITEAKDVSKYKGDYHIRRIWSDFTYTNAMVVDPAAVGTAIATGKKSAYKAVGVDIDSTHLETVLERAFSLGKATGIVTDMALSTSAAASFAAHYPTCDSSRTVFNQLLGSSLYVMIGAGNPQFENNGTTRTIPEYSYISSVDWDALVQGASLYDNATQAQDIDNDNVPDAWTLVQSKEDILNSQAKRIIAIPQTFDALQYKRASSALVQNVPLLSELTQKSLSVLQSHTQGFVLVVESGAVDYASRMGQNAAIVENMQELDATITAINNWVEINSSWEESLVIVVGTYESGFLSGMDFSSSAGHPDFYTKTIHVTQGETGEIPSMKCNSTQPTNLLTPLFAKGVGSELFSHYTDEEDFVYGKYINNSEIGQICMRLLPTPATTPKTPKNIILMINDGVGLNQIRAANYYTGKNQQYEQFPVTLFHSTYPLVSSETVNFGGYNNSYESTLAWTNGLYLRNRTNATCSGASGTAIASGTKTYYYGLGVDINKNAVQTIARHAKSMGKSVGVATNIPVSDATPAVFFANNVSRNNAPEIMRQLIIESKADVIIGGGHPEYDNHGILLTNPDYKSIGGQEFWEDIKAGATQYRTPSNSGWTEVQDIDNDGTPDPWTLIEDSIDFAKYAYEPTPKRVLGIAKVESSMQFYRTGIDKQSVHFDDLNSTMPALWQIARVGLQTVNNNPNGFFLMIEGDAADNAGHQNYKGRLIEEMISFNTAVDTVIAWIEQHGGWDENLLIITSDHETGLLAHPDLDTDSSMLTHYDIIDNGVGVMPGMKFYATHHSNQLVPIYAKGAGAELLWNYADEHDVIRGKFLNNSEIGQAMFTLWNGTPCSVVNNRVMIVKQIPTVELLVGRDTAFSIINDFYDDIEDSELQFKITTRPSWLQYDLTDFSFSGTPLSAGLFTVKIIISDGKTSGASIASETTFTIIVRDVSSIQDVANTKAYAYPVPSSIVLHVQNVEAQSTLRLYNTMGVCMYSKHIEATSESIDISSFAPGNYTLEVRNANQTITQPIVIK
;
A
#
# COMPACT_ATOMS: atom_id res chain seq x y z
N MET A 1 4.98 6.35 51.78
CA MET A 1 3.94 6.13 50.76
C MET A 1 3.57 7.39 49.98
N LYS A 2 3.05 8.47 50.58
CA LYS A 2 2.64 9.68 49.80
C LYS A 2 3.76 10.41 49.03
N ARG A 3 5.04 10.30 49.44
CA ARG A 3 6.19 10.87 48.70
C ARG A 3 6.74 9.96 47.58
N PHE A 4 6.42 8.66 47.60
CA PHE A 4 6.85 7.72 46.56
C PHE A 4 5.93 7.75 45.34
N CYS A 5 4.64 8.02 45.54
CA CYS A 5 3.67 8.21 44.45
C CYS A 5 3.89 9.52 43.66
N ILE A 6 4.43 10.56 44.30
CA ILE A 6 4.70 11.85 43.62
C ILE A 6 5.92 11.76 42.70
N ILE A 7 6.92 10.93 43.02
CA ILE A 7 8.09 10.72 42.17
C ILE A 7 7.75 9.85 40.95
N LEU A 8 6.87 8.85 41.10
CA LEU A 8 6.35 8.07 39.96
C LEU A 8 5.49 8.90 39.00
N PHE A 9 4.73 9.87 39.50
CA PHE A 9 3.96 10.79 38.65
C PHE A 9 4.85 11.83 37.95
N LEU A 10 5.96 12.27 38.57
CA LEU A 10 6.88 13.23 37.96
C LEU A 10 7.86 12.57 36.98
N CYS A 11 8.20 11.29 37.14
CA CYS A 11 9.02 10.56 36.15
C CYS A 11 8.24 10.19 34.88
N ALA A 12 6.91 10.02 34.96
CA ALA A 12 6.07 9.79 33.78
C ALA A 12 5.91 11.04 32.89
N CYS A 13 6.17 12.24 33.42
CA CYS A 13 6.12 13.49 32.65
C CYS A 13 7.43 13.84 31.91
N ALA A 14 8.49 13.03 32.06
CA ALA A 14 9.80 13.31 31.44
C ALA A 14 10.14 12.37 30.25
N ILE A 15 9.22 11.49 29.87
CA ILE A 15 9.31 10.70 28.64
C ILE A 15 8.04 10.99 27.85
N GLY A 16 8.04 12.09 27.12
CA GLY A 16 6.94 12.47 26.23
C GLY A 16 6.95 11.58 24.99
N VAL A 17 6.57 10.31 25.12
CA VAL A 17 5.92 9.60 24.02
C VAL A 17 4.45 10.00 24.12
N GLN A 18 4.08 11.03 23.38
CA GLN A 18 2.70 11.51 23.32
C GLN A 18 1.87 10.42 22.63
N ALA A 19 1.13 9.62 23.41
CA ALA A 19 0.20 8.64 22.85
C ALA A 19 -0.77 9.39 21.93
N GLN A 20 -0.84 8.99 20.67
CA GLN A 20 -1.71 9.61 19.68
C GLN A 20 -3.18 9.43 20.11
N SER A 21 -3.87 10.54 20.36
CA SER A 21 -5.29 10.53 20.74
C SER A 21 -6.17 10.36 19.51
N ASN A 22 -7.17 9.48 19.56
CA ASN A 22 -8.12 9.26 18.46
C ASN A 22 -9.25 10.30 18.48
N PRO A 23 -9.67 10.83 17.33
CA PRO A 23 -10.80 11.77 17.25
C PRO A 23 -12.11 11.11 17.69
N LYS A 24 -12.86 11.83 18.53
CA LYS A 24 -14.27 11.55 18.78
C LYS A 24 -15.09 11.83 17.53
N ASN A 25 -14.83 12.95 16.85
CA ASN A 25 -15.55 13.35 15.64
C ASN A 25 -14.60 13.54 14.46
N ILE A 26 -14.95 13.02 13.28
CA ILE A 26 -14.25 13.29 12.02
C ILE A 26 -15.22 13.95 11.06
N ILE A 27 -14.84 15.09 10.49
CA ILE A 27 -15.64 15.82 9.50
C ILE A 27 -14.80 15.99 8.25
N ILE A 28 -15.26 15.42 7.13
CA ILE A 28 -14.57 15.48 5.84
C ILE A 28 -15.40 16.36 4.91
N VAL A 29 -14.83 17.48 4.47
CA VAL A 29 -15.43 18.40 3.51
C VAL A 29 -14.75 18.24 2.15
N MET A 30 -15.48 17.69 1.19
CA MET A 30 -15.05 17.48 -0.19
C MET A 30 -15.59 18.60 -1.09
N ALA A 31 -14.70 19.36 -1.72
CA ALA A 31 -15.05 20.43 -2.64
C ALA A 31 -14.68 20.06 -4.08
N HIS A 32 -15.67 19.73 -4.89
CA HIS A 32 -15.48 19.37 -6.29
C HIS A 32 -15.15 20.58 -7.13
N GLY A 33 -14.14 20.45 -7.99
CA GLY A 33 -13.70 21.53 -8.86
C GLY A 33 -12.84 22.59 -8.19
N MET A 34 -12.63 22.51 -6.86
CA MET A 34 -11.86 23.49 -6.10
C MET A 34 -10.35 23.30 -6.29
N GLY A 35 -9.70 24.25 -6.98
CA GLY A 35 -8.25 24.40 -7.01
C GLY A 35 -7.76 25.60 -6.19
N TYR A 36 -6.44 25.78 -6.12
CA TYR A 36 -5.81 26.92 -5.44
C TYR A 36 -6.29 28.28 -5.96
N ASN A 37 -6.55 28.40 -7.27
CA ASN A 37 -7.03 29.66 -7.84
C ASN A 37 -8.50 29.96 -7.53
N HIS A 38 -9.33 28.95 -7.27
CA HIS A 38 -10.70 29.16 -6.78
C HIS A 38 -10.69 29.75 -5.37
N VAL A 39 -9.79 29.24 -4.52
CA VAL A 39 -9.56 29.77 -3.17
C VAL A 39 -9.10 31.23 -3.23
N ASN A 40 -8.09 31.52 -4.06
CA ASN A 40 -7.58 32.88 -4.25
C ASN A 40 -8.65 33.84 -4.84
N ALA A 41 -9.48 33.36 -5.77
CA ALA A 41 -10.58 34.14 -6.34
C ALA A 41 -11.59 34.59 -5.27
N LEU A 42 -11.94 33.71 -4.33
CA LEU A 42 -12.81 34.05 -3.21
C LEU A 42 -12.18 35.15 -2.32
N GLU A 43 -10.90 35.01 -1.96
CA GLU A 43 -10.20 36.01 -1.13
C GLU A 43 -10.17 37.38 -1.77
N LEU A 44 -9.82 37.44 -3.06
CA LEU A 44 -9.78 38.68 -3.83
C LEU A 44 -11.17 39.33 -3.90
N SER A 45 -12.23 38.54 -4.07
CA SER A 45 -13.62 39.06 -4.10
C SER A 45 -14.06 39.65 -2.76
N ASN A 46 -13.58 39.08 -1.64
CA ASN A 46 -13.89 39.56 -0.29
C ASN A 46 -13.14 40.84 0.09
N GLY A 47 -12.21 41.33 -0.75
CA GLY A 47 -11.43 42.56 -0.48
C GLY A 47 -10.49 42.46 0.72
N SER A 48 -10.27 41.25 1.22
CA SER A 48 -9.61 40.97 2.50
C SER A 48 -8.12 40.66 2.27
N GLN A 49 -7.23 41.35 3.01
CA GLN A 49 -5.84 40.88 3.19
C GLN A 49 -5.73 39.77 4.26
N GLN A 50 -6.85 39.36 4.87
CA GLN A 50 -6.91 38.27 5.83
C GLN A 50 -7.28 36.97 5.12
N PRO A 51 -6.52 35.87 5.34
CA PRO A 51 -6.81 34.58 4.74
C PRO A 51 -8.14 34.01 5.24
N LEU A 52 -8.77 33.16 4.44
CA LEU A 52 -9.95 32.39 4.87
C LEU A 52 -9.63 31.60 6.15
N LEU A 53 -10.63 31.40 7.03
CA LEU A 53 -10.41 30.76 8.34
C LEU A 53 -9.72 29.39 8.23
N TRP A 54 -10.14 28.57 7.28
CA TRP A 54 -9.58 27.24 7.06
C TRP A 54 -8.22 27.24 6.37
N GLN A 55 -7.82 28.36 5.76
CA GLN A 55 -6.42 28.59 5.37
C GLN A 55 -5.53 28.94 6.57
N THR A 56 -6.04 29.06 7.78
CA THR A 56 -5.20 29.18 8.99
C THR A 56 -4.92 27.83 9.66
N TYR A 57 -5.41 26.74 9.07
CA TYR A 57 -5.18 25.39 9.58
C TYR A 57 -3.68 25.03 9.57
N PRO A 58 -3.21 24.25 10.56
CA PRO A 58 -1.79 23.91 10.68
C PRO A 58 -1.32 22.99 9.54
N VAL A 59 -2.20 22.13 9.01
CA VAL A 59 -1.92 21.25 7.88
C VAL A 59 -2.36 21.94 6.59
N LYS A 60 -1.44 22.08 5.64
CA LYS A 60 -1.66 22.64 4.32
C LYS A 60 -0.79 21.91 3.29
N TYR A 61 -1.40 21.06 2.48
CA TYR A 61 -0.70 20.27 1.48
C TYR A 61 -1.47 20.27 0.15
N GLY A 62 -0.79 19.93 -0.94
CA GLY A 62 -1.45 19.54 -2.19
C GLY A 62 -2.02 18.11 -2.11
N VAL A 63 -2.96 17.79 -3.00
CA VAL A 63 -3.51 16.44 -3.15
C VAL A 63 -3.54 16.04 -4.62
N THR A 64 -3.05 14.84 -4.91
CA THR A 64 -3.20 14.21 -6.23
C THR A 64 -4.46 13.36 -6.28
N ASN A 65 -5.22 13.46 -7.39
CA ASN A 65 -6.59 12.91 -7.45
C ASN A 65 -6.81 11.84 -8.51
N TYR A 66 -5.77 11.37 -9.20
CA TYR A 66 -5.92 10.36 -10.27
C TYR A 66 -6.45 9.01 -9.75
N PRO A 67 -7.23 8.24 -10.53
CA PRO A 67 -7.61 6.86 -10.20
C PRO A 67 -6.41 5.92 -10.40
N ALA A 68 -6.46 4.73 -9.79
CA ALA A 68 -5.48 3.68 -10.05
C ALA A 68 -5.57 3.20 -11.51
N TYR A 69 -6.80 3.17 -12.05
CA TYR A 69 -7.11 2.68 -13.39
C TYR A 69 -8.02 3.66 -14.14
N TRP A 70 -7.59 4.16 -15.30
CA TRP A 70 -8.26 5.25 -16.03
C TRP A 70 -9.52 4.83 -16.82
N ALA A 71 -9.82 3.53 -16.90
CA ALA A 71 -11.06 3.03 -17.51
C ALA A 71 -12.04 2.49 -16.46
N SER A 72 -13.30 2.33 -16.88
CA SER A 72 -14.31 1.64 -16.07
C SER A 72 -13.86 0.21 -15.75
N ILE A 73 -14.20 -0.30 -14.56
CA ILE A 73 -13.93 -1.70 -14.18
C ILE A 73 -14.60 -2.69 -15.15
N THR A 74 -15.66 -2.25 -15.83
CA THR A 74 -16.38 -3.03 -16.84
C THR A 74 -15.63 -3.15 -18.18
N GLU A 75 -14.53 -2.43 -18.38
CA GLU A 75 -13.68 -2.54 -19.57
C GLU A 75 -12.55 -3.54 -19.36
N ALA A 76 -12.01 -4.10 -20.46
CA ALA A 76 -10.83 -4.96 -20.41
C ALA A 76 -9.64 -4.19 -19.81
N LYS A 77 -9.02 -4.77 -18.79
CA LYS A 77 -7.92 -4.16 -18.04
C LYS A 77 -6.66 -4.08 -18.90
N ASP A 78 -6.08 -2.89 -19.01
CA ASP A 78 -4.93 -2.55 -19.85
C ASP A 78 -3.97 -1.68 -19.04
N VAL A 79 -2.74 -2.14 -18.78
CA VAL A 79 -1.77 -1.40 -17.95
C VAL A 79 -1.37 -0.04 -18.52
N SER A 80 -1.56 0.22 -19.82
CA SER A 80 -1.41 1.58 -20.37
C SER A 80 -2.40 2.58 -19.73
N LYS A 81 -3.52 2.06 -19.26
CA LYS A 81 -4.59 2.75 -18.55
C LYS A 81 -4.38 2.79 -17.04
N TYR A 82 -3.42 2.07 -16.47
CA TYR A 82 -3.00 2.32 -15.10
C TYR A 82 -2.12 3.57 -15.09
N LYS A 83 -2.38 4.48 -14.16
CA LYS A 83 -1.61 5.73 -14.06
C LYS A 83 -0.86 5.77 -12.74
N GLY A 84 0.46 5.71 -12.87
CA GLY A 84 1.40 6.12 -11.84
C GLY A 84 1.69 7.61 -11.98
N ASP A 85 1.50 8.29 -10.87
CA ASP A 85 2.13 9.52 -10.43
C ASP A 85 1.85 10.84 -11.15
N TYR A 86 1.77 11.86 -10.30
CA TYR A 86 1.74 13.26 -10.68
C TYR A 86 3.11 13.69 -11.21
N HIS A 87 3.20 14.05 -12.49
CA HIS A 87 4.46 14.47 -13.07
C HIS A 87 4.69 15.98 -12.87
N ILE A 88 5.39 16.32 -11.78
CA ILE A 88 5.69 17.70 -11.35
C ILE A 88 6.25 18.58 -12.49
N ARG A 89 7.12 18.09 -13.39
CA ARG A 89 7.60 18.95 -14.49
C ARG A 89 6.57 19.10 -15.61
N ARG A 90 5.83 18.04 -15.89
CA ARG A 90 4.92 17.97 -17.03
C ARG A 90 3.65 18.78 -16.80
N ILE A 91 3.16 18.82 -15.56
CA ILE A 91 2.01 19.62 -15.15
C ILE A 91 2.21 21.14 -15.37
N TRP A 92 3.46 21.60 -15.34
CA TRP A 92 3.83 23.01 -15.51
C TRP A 92 4.44 23.33 -16.88
N SER A 93 4.59 22.34 -17.77
CA SER A 93 5.19 22.52 -19.11
C SER A 93 4.32 22.03 -20.26
N ASP A 94 3.27 21.26 -19.98
CA ASP A 94 2.42 20.63 -21.00
C ASP A 94 0.95 20.85 -20.66
N PHE A 95 0.35 21.88 -21.29
CA PHE A 95 -1.07 22.19 -21.11
C PHE A 95 -1.98 21.01 -21.49
N THR A 96 -1.56 20.14 -22.42
CA THR A 96 -2.37 18.96 -22.79
C THR A 96 -2.37 17.92 -21.68
N TYR A 97 -1.23 17.70 -21.04
CA TYR A 97 -1.13 16.84 -19.85
C TYR A 97 -1.94 17.41 -18.69
N THR A 98 -1.88 18.71 -18.46
CA THR A 98 -2.63 19.35 -17.37
C THR A 98 -4.13 19.37 -17.65
N ASN A 99 -4.51 19.64 -18.88
CA ASN A 99 -5.87 19.62 -19.39
C ASN A 99 -6.22 18.26 -20.01
N ALA A 100 -5.84 17.16 -19.36
CA ALA A 100 -6.33 15.82 -19.67
C ALA A 100 -7.37 15.42 -18.61
N MET A 101 -8.50 14.84 -19.04
CA MET A 101 -9.47 14.27 -18.11
C MET A 101 -8.86 13.03 -17.48
N VAL A 102 -8.58 13.10 -16.17
CA VAL A 102 -7.93 11.98 -15.47
C VAL A 102 -8.81 11.38 -14.38
N VAL A 103 -9.91 12.02 -13.98
CA VAL A 103 -10.62 11.65 -12.75
C VAL A 103 -12.12 11.93 -12.80
N ASP A 104 -12.92 11.12 -12.08
CA ASP A 104 -14.34 11.35 -11.79
C ASP A 104 -14.61 11.43 -10.27
N PRO A 105 -15.75 12.01 -9.85
CA PRO A 105 -16.16 12.06 -8.44
C PRO A 105 -16.11 10.73 -7.70
N ALA A 106 -16.58 9.64 -8.31
CA ALA A 106 -16.76 8.38 -7.61
C ALA A 106 -15.42 7.74 -7.27
N ALA A 107 -14.45 7.74 -8.20
CA ALA A 107 -13.12 7.20 -7.94
C ALA A 107 -12.37 7.98 -6.83
N VAL A 108 -12.52 9.31 -6.78
CA VAL A 108 -11.94 10.13 -5.70
C VAL A 108 -12.65 9.87 -4.38
N GLY A 109 -13.99 9.84 -4.40
CA GLY A 109 -14.79 9.48 -3.25
C GLY A 109 -14.37 8.13 -2.68
N THR A 110 -14.14 7.13 -3.55
CA THR A 110 -13.67 5.80 -3.16
C THR A 110 -12.28 5.84 -2.54
N ALA A 111 -11.35 6.61 -3.10
CA ALA A 111 -10.00 6.75 -2.55
C ALA A 111 -10.01 7.33 -1.13
N ILE A 112 -10.75 8.43 -0.93
CA ILE A 112 -10.87 9.08 0.38
C ILE A 112 -11.68 8.21 1.34
N ALA A 113 -12.73 7.52 0.86
CA ALA A 113 -13.59 6.68 1.67
C ALA A 113 -12.88 5.42 2.19
N THR A 114 -11.99 4.81 1.43
CA THR A 114 -11.47 3.47 1.72
C THR A 114 -9.98 3.44 2.04
N GLY A 115 -9.26 4.51 1.71
CA GLY A 115 -7.81 4.54 1.77
C GLY A 115 -7.11 3.83 0.61
N LYS A 116 -7.86 3.39 -0.41
CA LYS A 116 -7.32 2.73 -1.60
C LYS A 116 -7.84 3.39 -2.88
N LYS A 117 -6.94 3.66 -3.83
CA LYS A 117 -7.35 4.09 -5.16
C LYS A 117 -8.11 2.99 -5.87
N SER A 118 -9.09 3.38 -6.67
CA SER A 118 -9.86 2.48 -7.51
C SER A 118 -9.86 2.93 -8.97
N ALA A 119 -10.63 2.25 -9.80
CA ALA A 119 -10.82 2.57 -11.20
C ALA A 119 -11.77 3.77 -11.39
N TYR A 120 -11.67 4.38 -12.56
CA TYR A 120 -12.60 5.42 -13.03
C TYR A 120 -14.05 4.94 -12.90
N LYS A 121 -14.92 5.80 -12.34
CA LYS A 121 -16.34 5.58 -11.99
C LYS A 121 -16.61 4.58 -10.88
N ALA A 122 -15.61 3.94 -10.28
CA ALA A 122 -15.85 2.96 -9.22
C ALA A 122 -16.38 3.62 -7.93
N VAL A 123 -17.40 3.01 -7.33
CA VAL A 123 -18.03 3.46 -6.08
C VAL A 123 -17.72 2.44 -4.99
N GLY A 124 -16.88 2.78 -4.01
CA GLY A 124 -16.60 1.95 -2.83
C GLY A 124 -16.00 0.55 -3.08
N VAL A 125 -15.51 0.27 -4.28
CA VAL A 125 -14.95 -1.04 -4.65
C VAL A 125 -13.52 -0.93 -5.13
N ASP A 126 -12.75 -2.00 -5.06
CA ASP A 126 -11.39 -2.10 -5.62
C ASP A 126 -11.48 -2.22 -7.16
N ILE A 127 -10.33 -2.16 -7.84
CA ILE A 127 -10.22 -2.26 -9.30
C ILE A 127 -10.78 -3.58 -9.86
N ASP A 128 -11.00 -4.60 -9.04
CA ASP A 128 -11.63 -5.88 -9.41
C ASP A 128 -13.06 -6.05 -8.88
N SER A 129 -13.72 -4.94 -8.54
CA SER A 129 -15.10 -4.90 -8.03
C SER A 129 -15.27 -5.50 -6.62
N THR A 130 -14.20 -5.83 -5.92
CA THR A 130 -14.29 -6.27 -4.52
C THR A 130 -14.71 -5.12 -3.60
N HIS A 131 -15.54 -5.42 -2.60
CA HIS A 131 -15.99 -4.44 -1.59
C HIS A 131 -14.78 -3.95 -0.78
N LEU A 132 -14.60 -2.63 -0.69
CA LEU A 132 -13.65 -2.00 0.20
C LEU A 132 -14.34 -1.36 1.40
N GLU A 133 -13.94 -1.73 2.62
CA GLU A 133 -14.46 -1.11 3.84
C GLU A 133 -14.24 0.41 3.81
N THR A 134 -15.29 1.18 4.08
CA THR A 134 -15.20 2.64 4.13
C THR A 134 -14.96 3.17 5.54
N VAL A 135 -14.49 4.41 5.62
CA VAL A 135 -14.38 5.20 6.85
C VAL A 135 -15.72 5.30 7.60
N LEU A 136 -16.86 5.35 6.90
CA LEU A 136 -18.17 5.35 7.55
C LEU A 136 -18.55 3.96 8.08
N GLU A 137 -18.28 2.89 7.33
CA GLU A 137 -18.50 1.52 7.81
C GLU A 137 -17.65 1.22 9.05
N ARG A 138 -16.37 1.62 9.02
CA ARG A 138 -15.46 1.52 10.16
C ARG A 138 -15.93 2.35 11.35
N ALA A 139 -16.40 3.57 11.13
CA ALA A 139 -16.93 4.41 12.19
C ALA A 139 -18.18 3.79 12.84
N PHE A 140 -19.08 3.26 12.01
CA PHE A 140 -20.29 2.60 12.48
C PHE A 140 -19.98 1.35 13.31
N SER A 141 -18.99 0.53 12.90
CA SER A 141 -18.57 -0.65 13.68
C SER A 141 -17.97 -0.30 15.04
N LEU A 142 -17.48 0.94 15.22
CA LEU A 142 -17.02 1.50 16.49
C LEU A 142 -18.14 2.15 17.32
N GLY A 143 -19.40 2.04 16.88
CA GLY A 143 -20.57 2.62 17.52
C GLY A 143 -20.70 4.13 17.33
N LYS A 144 -19.98 4.73 16.38
CA LYS A 144 -20.12 6.15 16.02
C LYS A 144 -21.30 6.34 15.06
N ALA A 145 -21.96 7.49 15.15
CA ALA A 145 -22.95 7.85 14.14
C ALA A 145 -22.29 8.30 12.83
N THR A 146 -23.00 8.14 11.73
CA THR A 146 -22.46 8.36 10.38
C THR A 146 -23.44 9.14 9.53
N GLY A 147 -22.92 10.00 8.65
CA GLY A 147 -23.78 10.75 7.74
C GLY A 147 -23.08 11.30 6.51
N ILE A 148 -23.88 11.52 5.47
CA ILE A 148 -23.47 12.18 4.23
C ILE A 148 -24.38 13.36 3.91
N VAL A 149 -23.80 14.45 3.44
CA VAL A 149 -24.50 15.68 3.04
C VAL A 149 -23.86 16.18 1.76
N THR A 150 -24.67 16.45 0.74
CA THR A 150 -24.19 16.98 -0.54
C THR A 150 -25.19 17.99 -1.10
N ASP A 151 -24.71 18.93 -1.91
CA ASP A 151 -25.55 19.82 -2.71
C ASP A 151 -25.88 19.25 -4.11
N MET A 152 -25.37 18.07 -4.44
CA MET A 152 -25.62 17.33 -5.69
C MET A 152 -26.63 16.20 -5.49
N ALA A 153 -27.04 15.55 -6.58
CA ALA A 153 -27.84 14.34 -6.51
C ALA A 153 -27.09 13.21 -5.79
N LEU A 154 -27.72 12.63 -4.76
CA LEU A 154 -27.10 11.69 -3.82
C LEU A 154 -26.33 10.55 -4.50
N SER A 155 -26.96 9.85 -5.44
CA SER A 155 -26.41 8.65 -6.09
C SER A 155 -25.27 8.90 -7.08
N THR A 156 -25.02 10.15 -7.45
CA THR A 156 -23.93 10.53 -8.38
C THR A 156 -22.85 11.37 -7.70
N SER A 157 -23.01 11.61 -6.41
CA SER A 157 -22.09 12.38 -5.57
C SER A 157 -20.88 11.54 -5.17
N ALA A 158 -19.73 12.16 -4.91
CA ALA A 158 -18.58 11.43 -4.36
C ALA A 158 -18.84 10.90 -2.95
N ALA A 159 -19.72 11.57 -2.19
CA ALA A 159 -20.16 11.12 -0.88
C ALA A 159 -20.86 9.75 -0.93
N ALA A 160 -21.45 9.37 -2.07
CA ALA A 160 -22.04 8.04 -2.24
C ALA A 160 -21.01 6.91 -2.07
N SER A 161 -19.75 7.12 -2.48
CA SER A 161 -18.67 6.14 -2.35
C SER A 161 -18.30 5.80 -0.90
N PHE A 162 -18.81 6.56 0.08
CA PHE A 162 -18.63 6.25 1.51
C PHE A 162 -19.65 5.24 2.05
N ALA A 163 -20.72 4.93 1.31
CA ALA A 163 -21.80 4.08 1.81
C ALA A 163 -22.43 3.16 0.73
N ALA A 164 -21.86 3.11 -0.48
CA ALA A 164 -22.28 2.26 -1.57
C ALA A 164 -21.06 1.58 -2.21
N HIS A 165 -21.30 0.42 -2.83
CA HIS A 165 -20.29 -0.47 -3.39
C HIS A 165 -20.76 -1.00 -4.75
N TYR A 166 -20.30 -0.37 -5.83
CA TYR A 166 -20.68 -0.77 -7.19
C TYR A 166 -19.57 -0.46 -8.21
N PRO A 167 -19.38 -1.30 -9.25
CA PRO A 167 -18.31 -1.12 -10.24
C PRO A 167 -18.37 0.19 -11.06
N THR A 168 -19.53 0.85 -11.08
CA THR A 168 -19.72 2.10 -11.84
C THR A 168 -20.80 3.00 -11.25
N CYS A 169 -20.50 4.29 -11.10
CA CYS A 169 -21.46 5.31 -10.69
C CYS A 169 -22.55 5.59 -11.74
N ASP A 170 -22.40 5.10 -12.97
CA ASP A 170 -23.42 5.23 -14.03
C ASP A 170 -24.73 4.48 -13.68
N SER A 171 -24.67 3.51 -12.76
CA SER A 171 -25.84 2.79 -12.26
C SER A 171 -26.49 3.50 -11.07
N SER A 172 -26.86 4.78 -11.26
CA SER A 172 -27.28 5.66 -10.16
C SER A 172 -28.45 5.11 -9.34
N ARG A 173 -29.42 4.44 -9.97
CA ARG A 173 -30.52 3.77 -9.24
C ARG A 173 -30.05 2.68 -8.30
N THR A 174 -29.09 1.86 -8.75
CA THR A 174 -28.51 0.79 -7.94
C THR A 174 -27.71 1.36 -6.78
N VAL A 175 -26.91 2.40 -7.04
CA VAL A 175 -26.17 3.12 -6.00
C VAL A 175 -27.14 3.72 -4.97
N PHE A 176 -28.22 4.36 -5.42
CA PHE A 176 -29.24 4.92 -4.51
C PHE A 176 -29.89 3.83 -3.65
N ASN A 177 -30.23 2.68 -4.24
CA ASN A 177 -30.81 1.55 -3.51
C ASN A 177 -29.85 1.03 -2.42
N GLN A 178 -28.54 0.95 -2.71
CA GLN A 178 -27.55 0.59 -1.70
C GLN A 178 -27.44 1.65 -0.58
N LEU A 179 -27.51 2.94 -0.92
CA LEU A 179 -27.53 4.02 0.08
C LEU A 179 -28.73 3.87 1.04
N LEU A 180 -29.92 3.51 0.54
CA LEU A 180 -31.09 3.25 1.39
C LEU A 180 -30.86 2.10 2.38
N GLY A 181 -30.04 1.11 2.02
CA GLY A 181 -29.65 -0.02 2.87
C GLY A 181 -28.46 0.24 3.80
N SER A 182 -27.84 1.42 3.73
CA SER A 182 -26.65 1.75 4.52
C SER A 182 -26.94 1.93 6.02
N SER A 183 -25.88 1.95 6.84
CA SER A 183 -25.93 2.21 8.28
C SER A 183 -25.92 3.69 8.67
N LEU A 184 -26.23 4.58 7.72
CA LEU A 184 -26.22 6.03 7.93
C LEU A 184 -27.38 6.51 8.81
N TYR A 185 -27.09 7.49 9.65
CA TYR A 185 -28.08 8.23 10.44
C TYR A 185 -28.63 9.43 9.67
N VAL A 186 -27.80 10.06 8.85
CA VAL A 186 -28.15 11.26 8.08
C VAL A 186 -27.75 11.09 6.62
N MET A 187 -28.71 11.31 5.72
CA MET A 187 -28.46 11.35 4.28
C MET A 187 -29.17 12.56 3.68
N ILE A 188 -28.42 13.52 3.14
CA ILE A 188 -28.99 14.74 2.59
C ILE A 188 -28.40 15.05 1.23
N GLY A 189 -29.24 15.25 0.22
CA GLY A 189 -28.80 15.71 -1.11
C GLY A 189 -29.95 15.86 -2.10
N ALA A 190 -29.65 16.36 -3.29
CA ALA A 190 -30.64 16.50 -4.36
C ALA A 190 -31.06 15.12 -4.92
N GLY A 191 -31.94 15.13 -5.92
CA GLY A 191 -32.41 13.93 -6.61
C GLY A 191 -33.92 13.74 -6.55
N ASN A 192 -34.70 14.80 -6.29
CA ASN A 192 -36.14 14.68 -6.14
C ASN A 192 -36.83 14.51 -7.51
N PRO A 193 -37.45 13.35 -7.81
CA PRO A 193 -38.03 13.07 -9.11
C PRO A 193 -39.21 13.99 -9.45
N GLN A 194 -39.80 14.68 -8.47
CA GLN A 194 -40.99 15.50 -8.65
C GLN A 194 -40.69 16.97 -9.00
N PHE A 195 -39.44 17.42 -8.95
CA PHE A 195 -39.08 18.83 -9.09
C PHE A 195 -38.03 19.06 -10.17
N GLU A 196 -37.95 20.28 -10.67
CA GLU A 196 -36.87 20.78 -11.54
C GLU A 196 -35.78 21.48 -10.72
N ASN A 197 -34.62 21.76 -11.32
CA ASN A 197 -33.50 22.47 -10.66
C ASN A 197 -33.81 23.90 -10.19
N ASN A 198 -34.91 24.49 -10.65
CA ASN A 198 -35.39 25.81 -10.23
C ASN A 198 -36.50 25.71 -9.14
N GLY A 199 -36.77 24.52 -8.62
CA GLY A 199 -37.79 24.26 -7.60
C GLY A 199 -39.22 24.16 -8.10
N THR A 200 -39.47 24.19 -9.41
CA THR A 200 -40.83 24.00 -9.94
C THR A 200 -41.19 22.52 -10.02
N THR A 201 -42.41 22.16 -9.62
CA THR A 201 -42.94 20.80 -9.78
C THR A 201 -43.02 20.37 -11.24
N ARG A 202 -42.67 19.12 -11.50
CA ARG A 202 -42.81 18.44 -12.80
C ARG A 202 -44.22 17.89 -12.96
N THR A 203 -44.71 17.91 -14.20
CA THR A 203 -45.94 17.21 -14.57
C THR A 203 -45.71 15.71 -14.77
N ILE A 204 -44.49 15.31 -15.13
CA ILE A 204 -44.05 13.91 -15.28
C ILE A 204 -42.78 13.74 -14.42
N PRO A 205 -42.82 12.90 -13.37
CA PRO A 205 -41.66 12.67 -12.52
C PRO A 205 -40.47 12.05 -13.27
N GLU A 206 -39.24 12.40 -12.88
CA GLU A 206 -37.99 11.89 -13.46
C GLU A 206 -37.25 10.96 -12.48
N TYR A 207 -37.30 9.66 -12.75
CA TYR A 207 -36.72 8.61 -11.90
C TYR A 207 -35.29 8.22 -12.31
N SER A 208 -34.45 9.20 -12.70
CA SER A 208 -33.08 8.91 -13.16
C SER A 208 -32.16 8.47 -12.01
N TYR A 209 -32.34 9.04 -10.81
CA TYR A 209 -31.52 8.77 -9.62
C TYR A 209 -32.08 7.69 -8.69
N ILE A 210 -33.40 7.62 -8.54
CA ILE A 210 -34.11 6.65 -7.70
C ILE A 210 -35.20 5.98 -8.51
N SER A 211 -35.43 4.68 -8.32
CA SER A 211 -36.52 4.00 -9.01
C SER A 211 -37.89 4.48 -8.49
N SER A 212 -38.94 4.38 -9.30
CA SER A 212 -40.28 4.75 -8.84
C SER A 212 -40.77 3.89 -7.67
N VAL A 213 -40.33 2.63 -7.61
CA VAL A 213 -40.67 1.69 -6.53
C VAL A 213 -40.00 2.11 -5.23
N ASP A 214 -38.69 2.40 -5.26
CA ASP A 214 -37.95 2.86 -4.09
C ASP A 214 -38.47 4.23 -3.60
N TRP A 215 -38.82 5.13 -4.54
CA TRP A 215 -39.40 6.42 -4.21
C TRP A 215 -40.76 6.29 -3.51
N ASP A 216 -41.67 5.48 -4.04
CA ASP A 216 -42.98 5.27 -3.45
C ASP A 216 -42.87 4.63 -2.06
N ALA A 217 -41.93 3.69 -1.87
CA ALA A 217 -41.65 3.09 -0.56
C ALA A 217 -41.14 4.13 0.45
N LEU A 218 -40.22 5.00 0.03
CA LEU A 218 -39.67 6.08 0.85
C LEU A 218 -40.74 7.09 1.28
N VAL A 219 -41.64 7.47 0.38
CA VAL A 219 -42.75 8.40 0.64
C VAL A 219 -43.78 7.79 1.60
N GLN A 220 -44.03 6.48 1.51
CA GLN A 220 -45.00 5.79 2.37
C GLN A 220 -44.47 5.56 3.79
N GLY A 221 -43.22 5.94 4.09
CA GLY A 221 -42.56 5.63 5.37
C GLY A 221 -42.47 4.13 5.60
N ALA A 222 -42.52 3.35 4.52
CA ALA A 222 -42.66 1.92 4.60
C ALA A 222 -41.28 1.31 4.84
N SER A 223 -41.18 0.38 5.80
CA SER A 223 -40.02 -0.50 5.98
C SER A 223 -39.94 -1.53 4.84
N LEU A 224 -40.29 -1.17 3.60
CA LEU A 224 -40.59 -2.13 2.55
C LEU A 224 -39.33 -2.55 1.80
N TYR A 225 -38.85 -3.69 2.28
CA TYR A 225 -37.89 -4.61 1.71
C TYR A 225 -38.45 -5.39 0.53
N ASP A 226 -37.63 -5.57 -0.50
CA ASP A 226 -37.69 -6.79 -1.32
C ASP A 226 -36.40 -7.60 -1.09
N ASN A 227 -36.55 -8.70 -0.35
CA ASN A 227 -35.78 -9.95 -0.27
C ASN A 227 -34.23 -10.01 -0.32
N ALA A 228 -33.47 -8.92 -0.42
CA ALA A 228 -32.00 -8.98 -0.48
C ALA A 228 -31.23 -8.05 0.47
N THR A 229 -31.85 -7.00 1.01
CA THR A 229 -31.21 -6.04 1.92
C THR A 229 -32.12 -5.75 3.11
N GLN A 230 -31.81 -6.28 4.30
CA GLN A 230 -32.49 -5.90 5.55
C GLN A 230 -32.09 -4.46 5.91
N ALA A 231 -33.00 -3.65 6.49
CA ALA A 231 -32.60 -2.33 6.97
C ALA A 231 -31.85 -2.56 8.25
N GLN A 232 -30.77 -1.82 8.38
CA GLN A 232 -29.94 -1.88 9.56
C GLN A 232 -30.74 -1.36 10.75
N ASP A 233 -30.78 -2.18 11.80
CA ASP A 233 -31.03 -1.75 13.17
C ASP A 233 -29.78 -0.96 13.59
N ILE A 234 -29.88 0.37 13.55
CA ILE A 234 -28.70 1.23 13.72
C ILE A 234 -28.43 1.57 15.19
N ASP A 235 -29.38 1.29 16.09
CA ASP A 235 -29.24 1.50 17.53
C ASP A 235 -29.16 0.20 18.38
N ASN A 236 -29.12 -0.95 17.70
CA ASN A 236 -29.02 -2.30 18.27
C ASN A 236 -30.19 -2.68 19.21
N ASP A 237 -31.40 -2.17 18.95
CA ASP A 237 -32.61 -2.50 19.72
C ASP A 237 -33.37 -3.75 19.20
N ASN A 238 -32.84 -4.38 18.15
CA ASN A 238 -33.42 -5.46 17.33
C ASN A 238 -34.67 -5.05 16.52
N VAL A 239 -34.83 -3.76 16.22
CA VAL A 239 -35.88 -3.21 15.36
C VAL A 239 -35.24 -2.44 14.21
N PRO A 240 -35.50 -2.82 12.94
CA PRO A 240 -34.99 -2.07 11.81
C PRO A 240 -35.52 -0.63 11.77
N ASP A 241 -34.61 0.35 11.76
CA ASP A 241 -34.96 1.77 11.79
C ASP A 241 -35.39 2.28 10.41
N ALA A 242 -36.63 2.76 10.28
CA ALA A 242 -37.11 3.36 9.04
C ALA A 242 -36.54 4.78 8.81
N TRP A 243 -36.31 5.12 7.54
CA TRP A 243 -35.95 6.49 7.14
C TRP A 243 -37.12 7.46 7.31
N THR A 244 -36.86 8.63 7.91
CA THR A 244 -37.81 9.75 7.86
C THR A 244 -37.47 10.65 6.67
N LEU A 245 -38.29 10.61 5.61
CA LEU A 245 -38.16 11.49 4.45
C LEU A 245 -38.64 12.91 4.78
N VAL A 246 -37.77 13.90 4.51
CA VAL A 246 -38.11 15.33 4.57
C VAL A 246 -37.69 16.03 3.28
N GLN A 247 -38.45 17.03 2.84
CA GLN A 247 -38.26 17.63 1.51
C GLN A 247 -38.30 19.16 1.49
N SER A 248 -39.18 19.79 2.25
CA SER A 248 -39.20 21.26 2.31
C SER A 248 -38.07 21.77 3.20
N LYS A 249 -37.51 22.95 2.88
CA LYS A 249 -36.47 23.59 3.71
C LYS A 249 -36.91 23.71 5.18
N GLU A 250 -38.15 24.12 5.42
CA GLU A 250 -38.69 24.28 6.77
C GLU A 250 -38.75 22.93 7.52
N ASP A 251 -39.26 21.88 6.88
CA ASP A 251 -39.35 20.54 7.49
C ASP A 251 -37.96 19.95 7.77
N ILE A 252 -37.02 20.14 6.84
CA ILE A 252 -35.64 19.67 7.00
C ILE A 252 -35.01 20.31 8.24
N LEU A 253 -35.09 21.64 8.37
CA LEU A 253 -34.46 22.34 9.48
C LEU A 253 -35.15 22.03 10.82
N ASN A 254 -36.47 21.89 10.83
CA ASN A 254 -37.25 21.67 12.05
C ASN A 254 -37.38 20.20 12.49
N SER A 255 -37.06 19.23 11.63
CA SER A 255 -37.24 17.79 11.91
C SER A 255 -36.59 17.35 13.24
N GLN A 256 -37.24 16.47 13.99
CA GLN A 256 -36.68 15.89 15.23
C GLN A 256 -36.35 14.39 15.05
N ALA A 257 -36.35 13.90 13.81
CA ALA A 257 -36.05 12.51 13.51
C ALA A 257 -34.59 12.18 13.84
N LYS A 258 -34.37 11.00 14.45
CA LYS A 258 -33.03 10.48 14.75
C LYS A 258 -32.33 9.90 13.52
N ARG A 259 -33.11 9.41 12.56
CA ARG A 259 -32.67 8.90 11.25
C ARG A 259 -33.39 9.64 10.14
N ILE A 260 -32.66 10.44 9.36
CA ILE A 260 -33.24 11.40 8.42
C ILE A 260 -32.67 11.23 7.01
N ILE A 261 -33.56 11.16 6.04
CA ILE A 261 -33.22 11.32 4.62
C ILE A 261 -33.87 12.59 4.11
N ALA A 262 -33.06 13.56 3.70
CA ALA A 262 -33.54 14.82 3.17
C ALA A 262 -33.26 14.89 1.67
N ILE A 263 -34.34 14.94 0.88
CA ILE A 263 -34.28 15.10 -0.58
C ILE A 263 -35.01 16.40 -0.91
N PRO A 264 -34.31 17.56 -0.89
CA PRO A 264 -34.92 18.86 -1.11
C PRO A 264 -35.69 18.94 -2.43
N GLN A 265 -36.54 19.94 -2.59
CA GLN A 265 -37.37 20.15 -3.78
C GLN A 265 -36.55 20.61 -5.02
N THR A 266 -35.49 19.89 -5.37
CA THR A 266 -34.63 20.12 -6.55
C THR A 266 -34.16 18.78 -7.12
N PHE A 267 -33.74 18.78 -8.40
CA PHE A 267 -33.37 17.56 -9.12
C PHE A 267 -31.87 17.24 -9.08
N ASP A 268 -31.03 17.98 -9.81
CA ASP A 268 -29.59 17.67 -9.99
C ASP A 268 -28.69 18.36 -8.95
N ALA A 269 -28.99 19.61 -8.60
CA ALA A 269 -28.13 20.44 -7.74
C ALA A 269 -28.93 21.50 -6.97
N LEU A 270 -28.49 21.84 -5.76
CA LEU A 270 -29.14 22.85 -4.91
C LEU A 270 -28.74 24.30 -5.29
N GLN A 271 -27.48 24.53 -5.66
CA GLN A 271 -26.91 25.90 -5.68
C GLN A 271 -26.65 26.47 -7.08
N TYR A 272 -26.61 25.65 -8.13
CA TYR A 272 -26.11 26.07 -9.44
C TYR A 272 -27.00 27.08 -10.21
N LYS A 273 -28.25 27.36 -9.79
CA LYS A 273 -29.19 28.29 -10.49
C LYS A 273 -29.66 29.48 -9.66
N ARG A 274 -28.90 29.93 -8.66
CA ARG A 274 -29.35 31.01 -7.76
C ARG A 274 -29.48 32.40 -8.39
N ALA A 275 -28.74 32.71 -9.45
CA ALA A 275 -28.58 34.08 -9.93
C ALA A 275 -29.75 34.69 -10.74
N SER A 276 -30.96 34.09 -10.81
CA SER A 276 -32.04 34.67 -11.64
C SER A 276 -33.50 34.48 -11.23
N SER A 277 -33.85 33.86 -10.09
CA SER A 277 -35.28 33.70 -9.73
C SER A 277 -35.58 33.78 -8.23
N ALA A 278 -36.70 34.42 -7.88
CA ALA A 278 -37.20 34.55 -6.51
C ALA A 278 -37.62 33.20 -5.87
N LEU A 279 -37.76 32.14 -6.67
CA LEU A 279 -38.18 30.79 -6.24
C LEU A 279 -37.06 30.00 -5.54
N VAL A 280 -35.82 30.50 -5.60
CA VAL A 280 -34.63 29.89 -4.99
C VAL A 280 -34.56 30.05 -3.47
N GLN A 281 -35.32 30.99 -2.88
CA GLN A 281 -35.28 31.23 -1.42
C GLN A 281 -35.76 30.03 -0.58
N ASN A 282 -36.50 29.09 -1.16
CA ASN A 282 -37.03 27.91 -0.48
C ASN A 282 -36.11 26.68 -0.56
N VAL A 283 -34.96 26.77 -1.23
CA VAL A 283 -33.96 25.69 -1.29
C VAL A 283 -32.94 25.89 -0.17
N PRO A 284 -32.68 24.87 0.68
CA PRO A 284 -31.72 24.98 1.77
C PRO A 284 -30.28 25.16 1.26
N LEU A 285 -29.50 25.91 2.03
CA LEU A 285 -28.06 26.10 1.87
C LEU A 285 -27.30 24.84 2.28
N LEU A 286 -26.13 24.57 1.69
CA LEU A 286 -25.30 23.46 2.15
C LEU A 286 -24.90 23.65 3.62
N SER A 287 -24.57 24.88 4.02
CA SER A 287 -24.29 25.25 5.39
C SER A 287 -25.46 24.97 6.35
N GLU A 288 -26.70 25.22 5.94
CA GLU A 288 -27.91 24.90 6.71
C GLU A 288 -28.10 23.38 6.84
N LEU A 289 -27.87 22.62 5.77
CA LEU A 289 -27.97 21.16 5.76
C LEU A 289 -26.86 20.50 6.60
N THR A 290 -25.65 21.03 6.57
CA THR A 290 -24.53 20.60 7.41
C THR A 290 -24.83 20.86 8.88
N GLN A 291 -25.33 22.05 9.25
CA GLN A 291 -25.77 22.34 10.62
C GLN A 291 -26.86 21.38 11.07
N LYS A 292 -27.81 21.07 10.19
CA LYS A 292 -28.86 20.09 10.51
C LYS A 292 -28.27 18.72 10.80
N SER A 293 -27.34 18.27 9.97
CA SER A 293 -26.69 16.96 10.11
C SER A 293 -25.88 16.87 11.39
N LEU A 294 -25.12 17.91 11.72
CA LEU A 294 -24.42 18.03 13.00
C LEU A 294 -25.39 17.95 14.18
N SER A 295 -26.57 18.59 14.08
CA SER A 295 -27.58 18.55 15.16
C SER A 295 -28.16 17.16 15.44
N VAL A 296 -28.21 16.29 14.42
CA VAL A 296 -28.67 14.90 14.53
C VAL A 296 -27.54 14.01 15.05
N LEU A 297 -26.34 14.14 14.49
CA LEU A 297 -25.21 13.28 14.83
C LEU A 297 -24.64 13.54 16.22
N GLN A 298 -24.63 14.80 16.68
CA GLN A 298 -24.02 15.20 17.96
C GLN A 298 -24.62 14.53 19.20
N SER A 299 -25.83 13.94 19.11
CA SER A 299 -26.44 13.25 20.25
C SER A 299 -25.76 11.91 20.59
N HIS A 300 -24.84 11.41 19.74
CA HIS A 300 -24.17 10.13 19.92
C HIS A 300 -22.93 10.25 20.78
N THR A 301 -22.89 9.49 21.89
CA THR A 301 -21.84 9.60 22.90
C THR A 301 -20.46 9.16 22.39
N GLN A 302 -20.42 8.21 21.47
CA GLN A 302 -19.18 7.72 20.85
C GLN A 302 -18.61 8.69 19.78
N GLY A 303 -19.34 9.76 19.49
CA GLY A 303 -19.03 10.71 18.43
C GLY A 303 -19.58 10.27 17.07
N PHE A 304 -19.09 10.91 16.01
CA PHE A 304 -19.59 10.67 14.65
C PHE A 304 -18.52 10.86 13.57
N VAL A 305 -18.83 10.35 12.38
CA VAL A 305 -18.14 10.74 11.15
C VAL A 305 -19.14 11.33 10.16
N LEU A 306 -18.85 12.53 9.66
CA LEU A 306 -19.70 13.27 8.73
C LEU A 306 -18.92 13.61 7.46
N VAL A 307 -19.49 13.26 6.31
CA VAL A 307 -18.98 13.65 4.99
C VAL A 307 -19.87 14.74 4.42
N VAL A 308 -19.26 15.86 4.03
CA VAL A 308 -19.92 17.02 3.42
C VAL A 308 -19.33 17.25 2.04
N GLU A 309 -20.17 17.34 1.02
CA GLU A 309 -19.74 17.54 -0.37
C GLU A 309 -20.34 18.83 -0.95
N SER A 310 -19.49 19.61 -1.62
CA SER A 310 -19.85 20.76 -2.42
C SER A 310 -19.49 20.51 -3.87
N GLY A 311 -20.49 20.22 -4.70
CA GLY A 311 -20.37 19.94 -6.13
C GLY A 311 -20.51 21.16 -7.05
N ALA A 312 -21.14 22.24 -6.57
CA ALA A 312 -21.57 23.32 -7.46
C ALA A 312 -20.41 24.15 -8.05
N VAL A 313 -19.25 24.16 -7.40
CA VAL A 313 -18.03 24.83 -7.89
C VAL A 313 -17.52 24.18 -9.20
N ASP A 314 -17.58 22.85 -9.32
CA ASP A 314 -17.23 22.12 -10.55
C ASP A 314 -18.14 22.53 -11.71
N TYR A 315 -19.45 22.50 -11.48
CA TYR A 315 -20.42 22.82 -12.53
C TYR A 315 -20.27 24.29 -13.00
N ALA A 316 -20.10 25.23 -12.07
CA ALA A 316 -19.87 26.65 -12.40
C ALA A 316 -18.58 26.87 -13.21
N SER A 317 -17.52 26.14 -12.88
CA SER A 317 -16.23 26.21 -13.58
C SER A 317 -16.32 25.67 -15.00
N ARG A 318 -16.97 24.51 -15.20
CA ARG A 318 -17.16 23.90 -16.54
C ARG A 318 -17.97 24.77 -17.49
N MET A 319 -18.86 25.59 -16.94
CA MET A 319 -19.74 26.48 -17.69
C MET A 319 -19.14 27.88 -17.86
N GLY A 320 -17.94 28.13 -17.33
CA GLY A 320 -17.25 29.42 -17.43
C GLY A 320 -17.96 30.57 -16.71
N GLN A 321 -18.73 30.27 -15.65
CA GLN A 321 -19.57 31.24 -14.94
C GLN A 321 -18.86 31.81 -13.72
N ASN A 322 -17.95 32.77 -13.92
CA ASN A 322 -17.12 33.35 -12.85
C ASN A 322 -17.91 33.83 -11.61
N ALA A 323 -19.07 34.46 -11.80
CA ALA A 323 -19.95 34.90 -10.71
C ALA A 323 -20.42 33.71 -9.86
N ALA A 324 -20.92 32.66 -10.52
CA ALA A 324 -21.38 31.45 -9.87
C ALA A 324 -20.21 30.72 -9.18
N ILE A 325 -18.99 30.73 -9.73
CA ILE A 325 -17.82 30.14 -9.07
C ILE A 325 -17.59 30.81 -7.71
N VAL A 326 -17.56 32.15 -7.67
CA VAL A 326 -17.35 32.90 -6.42
C VAL A 326 -18.50 32.68 -5.44
N GLU A 327 -19.76 32.73 -5.88
CA GLU A 327 -20.94 32.49 -5.04
C GLU A 327 -20.93 31.09 -4.40
N ASN A 328 -20.59 30.04 -5.16
CA ASN A 328 -20.51 28.68 -4.62
C ASN A 328 -19.30 28.49 -3.69
N MET A 329 -18.17 29.17 -3.96
CA MET A 329 -17.03 29.21 -3.03
C MET A 329 -17.39 29.94 -1.72
N GLN A 330 -18.21 31.00 -1.76
CA GLN A 330 -18.73 31.68 -0.56
C GLN A 330 -19.60 30.75 0.28
N GLU A 331 -20.44 29.91 -0.35
CA GLU A 331 -21.26 28.94 0.37
C GLU A 331 -20.45 27.78 0.96
N LEU A 332 -19.39 27.33 0.27
CA LEU A 332 -18.42 26.40 0.83
C LEU A 332 -17.73 27.00 2.08
N ASP A 333 -17.29 28.26 2.00
CA ASP A 333 -16.69 28.97 3.14
C ASP A 333 -17.67 29.13 4.32
N ALA A 334 -18.93 29.44 4.04
CA ALA A 334 -19.99 29.49 5.06
C ALA A 334 -20.23 28.11 5.70
N THR A 335 -20.15 27.03 4.91
CA THR A 335 -20.28 25.64 5.38
C THR A 335 -19.14 25.26 6.32
N ILE A 336 -17.90 25.55 5.94
CA ILE A 336 -16.71 25.28 6.77
C ILE A 336 -16.74 26.15 8.04
N THR A 337 -17.19 27.40 7.93
CA THR A 337 -17.38 28.29 9.08
C THR A 337 -18.43 27.75 10.05
N ALA A 338 -19.53 27.19 9.55
CA ALA A 338 -20.55 26.55 10.38
C ALA A 338 -20.00 25.33 11.12
N ILE A 339 -19.17 24.51 10.47
CA ILE A 339 -18.48 23.37 11.09
C ILE A 339 -17.55 23.85 12.20
N ASN A 340 -16.74 24.88 11.95
CA ASN A 340 -15.81 25.42 12.94
C ASN A 340 -16.54 25.99 14.14
N ASN A 341 -17.59 26.77 13.91
CA ASN A 341 -18.44 27.27 15.00
C ASN A 341 -19.05 26.12 15.80
N TRP A 342 -19.48 25.05 15.14
CA TRP A 342 -19.99 23.87 15.85
C TRP A 342 -18.91 23.21 16.70
N VAL A 343 -17.69 23.04 16.18
CA VAL A 343 -16.55 22.48 16.94
C VAL A 343 -16.24 23.33 18.17
N GLU A 344 -16.17 24.65 18.03
CA GLU A 344 -15.86 25.57 19.14
C GLU A 344 -16.97 25.64 20.20
N ILE A 345 -18.23 25.42 19.82
CA ILE A 345 -19.39 25.56 20.72
C ILE A 345 -19.81 24.23 21.36
N ASN A 346 -19.75 23.13 20.61
CA ASN A 346 -20.36 21.84 20.99
C ASN A 346 -19.34 20.69 21.13
N SER A 347 -18.06 20.94 20.82
CA SER A 347 -16.97 19.95 20.87
C SER A 347 -15.67 20.65 21.29
N SER A 348 -14.53 20.12 20.86
CA SER A 348 -13.21 20.75 20.96
C SER A 348 -12.28 20.30 19.84
N TRP A 349 -11.23 21.09 19.55
CA TRP A 349 -10.18 20.68 18.60
C TRP A 349 -9.30 19.53 19.12
N GLU A 350 -9.37 19.22 20.42
CA GLU A 350 -8.69 18.06 21.03
C GLU A 350 -9.44 16.75 20.81
N GLU A 351 -10.72 16.80 20.41
CA GLU A 351 -11.55 15.62 20.14
C GLU A 351 -12.15 15.58 18.73
N SER A 352 -12.05 16.67 17.95
CA SER A 352 -12.56 16.75 16.58
C SER A 352 -11.44 16.93 15.56
N LEU A 353 -11.53 16.19 14.46
CA LEU A 353 -10.72 16.37 13.25
C LEU A 353 -11.60 16.93 12.13
N VAL A 354 -11.17 18.06 11.54
CA VAL A 354 -11.81 18.63 10.34
C VAL A 354 -10.83 18.60 9.19
N ILE A 355 -11.23 17.98 8.08
CA ILE A 355 -10.48 17.87 6.83
C ILE A 355 -11.26 18.61 5.74
N VAL A 356 -10.62 19.53 5.03
CA VAL A 356 -11.16 20.22 3.87
C VAL A 356 -10.27 19.91 2.68
N VAL A 357 -10.81 19.32 1.62
CA VAL A 357 -10.04 18.87 0.46
C VAL A 357 -10.75 19.19 -0.84
N GLY A 358 -10.00 19.69 -1.83
CA GLY A 358 -10.48 19.72 -3.21
C GLY A 358 -10.37 18.33 -3.85
N THR A 359 -11.44 17.81 -4.44
CA THR A 359 -11.43 16.43 -4.99
C THR A 359 -10.81 16.35 -6.39
N TYR A 360 -10.84 17.45 -7.14
CA TYR A 360 -10.09 17.70 -8.38
C TYR A 360 -10.28 19.18 -8.74
N GLU A 361 -9.36 19.78 -9.51
CA GLU A 361 -9.55 21.13 -10.04
C GLU A 361 -10.35 21.06 -11.34
N SER A 362 -11.25 22.00 -11.54
CA SER A 362 -12.02 22.13 -12.78
C SER A 362 -11.91 23.55 -13.30
N GLY A 363 -11.80 23.69 -14.61
CA GLY A 363 -11.78 25.00 -15.25
C GLY A 363 -10.40 25.50 -15.64
N PHE A 364 -9.30 24.94 -15.09
CA PHE A 364 -7.96 25.54 -15.19
C PHE A 364 -8.04 27.07 -14.96
N LEU A 365 -8.57 27.43 -13.78
CA LEU A 365 -8.91 28.81 -13.48
C LEU A 365 -7.63 29.67 -13.44
N SER A 366 -7.56 30.71 -14.26
CA SER A 366 -6.37 31.59 -14.29
C SER A 366 -6.69 33.04 -14.66
N GLY A 367 -5.72 33.94 -14.54
CA GLY A 367 -5.85 35.34 -14.99
C GLY A 367 -5.70 35.57 -16.51
N MET A 368 -5.44 34.52 -17.30
CA MET A 368 -5.14 34.63 -18.74
C MET A 368 -5.90 33.59 -19.58
N ASP A 369 -5.97 33.83 -20.89
CA ASP A 369 -6.50 32.86 -21.86
C ASP A 369 -5.37 31.92 -22.36
N PHE A 370 -5.59 30.61 -22.26
CA PHE A 370 -4.75 29.56 -22.84
C PHE A 370 -5.49 28.90 -24.01
N SER A 371 -4.87 28.83 -25.20
CA SER A 371 -5.41 28.09 -26.34
C SER A 371 -4.73 26.74 -26.49
N SER A 372 -5.43 25.75 -27.05
CA SER A 372 -4.86 24.43 -27.39
C SER A 372 -3.70 24.46 -28.39
N SER A 373 -3.49 25.61 -29.04
CA SER A 373 -2.40 25.90 -30.00
C SER A 373 -1.25 26.71 -29.41
N ALA A 374 -1.42 27.28 -28.22
CA ALA A 374 -0.35 27.98 -27.52
C ALA A 374 0.42 26.95 -26.69
N GLY A 375 1.68 26.71 -27.02
CA GLY A 375 2.57 25.97 -26.14
C GLY A 375 2.56 26.61 -24.74
N HIS A 376 2.62 25.79 -23.69
CA HIS A 376 2.74 26.30 -22.33
C HIS A 376 3.97 27.22 -22.27
N PRO A 377 3.87 28.48 -21.80
CA PRO A 377 5.06 29.29 -21.61
C PRO A 377 5.94 28.61 -20.56
N ASP A 378 7.18 28.34 -20.94
CA ASP A 378 8.20 27.71 -20.12
C ASP A 378 8.74 28.71 -19.08
N PHE A 379 7.91 29.14 -18.12
CA PHE A 379 8.32 30.09 -17.07
C PHE A 379 7.56 29.87 -15.76
N TYR A 380 8.25 29.21 -14.84
CA TYR A 380 7.89 28.98 -13.45
C TYR A 380 7.49 30.33 -12.79
N THR A 381 6.25 30.45 -12.29
CA THR A 381 5.78 31.32 -11.17
C THR A 381 5.31 32.78 -11.34
N LYS A 382 4.76 33.28 -12.47
CA LYS A 382 4.14 34.66 -12.44
C LYS A 382 2.82 34.92 -13.16
N THR A 383 2.27 33.99 -13.93
CA THR A 383 1.26 34.34 -14.96
C THR A 383 -0.11 33.66 -14.83
N ILE A 384 -0.30 32.71 -13.91
CA ILE A 384 -1.59 32.00 -13.74
C ILE A 384 -2.51 32.70 -12.70
N HIS A 385 -1.99 33.67 -11.95
CA HIS A 385 -2.73 34.31 -10.87
C HIS A 385 -3.97 35.06 -11.36
N VAL A 386 -5.08 34.84 -10.66
CA VAL A 386 -6.29 35.65 -10.76
C VAL A 386 -5.92 37.10 -10.39
N THR A 387 -6.31 38.07 -11.22
CA THR A 387 -5.92 39.47 -11.02
C THR A 387 -6.98 40.23 -10.22
N GLN A 388 -6.53 41.02 -9.25
CA GLN A 388 -7.39 41.80 -8.35
C GLN A 388 -8.26 42.80 -9.13
N GLY A 389 -9.59 42.75 -8.93
CA GLY A 389 -10.55 43.78 -9.34
C GLY A 389 -10.78 44.82 -8.23
N GLU A 390 -11.77 45.72 -8.38
CA GLU A 390 -12.19 46.59 -7.27
C GLU A 390 -12.77 45.74 -6.11
N THR A 391 -12.68 46.23 -4.87
CA THR A 391 -13.18 45.50 -3.69
C THR A 391 -14.68 45.23 -3.79
N GLY A 392 -15.10 43.97 -3.67
CA GLY A 392 -16.49 43.55 -3.82
C GLY A 392 -16.91 43.21 -5.26
N GLU A 393 -15.99 43.27 -6.22
CA GLU A 393 -16.22 42.80 -7.59
C GLU A 393 -15.62 41.42 -7.83
N ILE A 394 -16.17 40.70 -8.83
CA ILE A 394 -15.65 39.41 -9.26
C ILE A 394 -14.25 39.64 -9.87
N PRO A 395 -13.19 38.96 -9.37
CA PRO A 395 -11.85 39.13 -9.90
C PRO A 395 -11.74 38.78 -11.40
N SER A 396 -10.76 39.36 -12.08
CA SER A 396 -10.51 39.02 -13.49
C SER A 396 -9.93 37.61 -13.59
N MET A 397 -10.77 36.68 -14.05
CA MET A 397 -10.45 35.24 -14.16
C MET A 397 -11.04 34.62 -15.43
N LYS A 398 -10.44 33.53 -15.88
CA LYS A 398 -10.77 32.78 -17.09
C LYS A 398 -10.76 31.28 -16.81
N CYS A 399 -11.82 30.61 -17.26
CA CYS A 399 -11.86 29.15 -17.31
C CYS A 399 -11.31 28.69 -18.67
N ASN A 400 -10.18 28.00 -18.64
CA ASN A 400 -9.46 27.49 -19.80
C ASN A 400 -9.73 26.01 -20.09
N SER A 401 -10.53 25.35 -19.26
CA SER A 401 -10.95 23.96 -19.43
C SER A 401 -12.43 23.77 -19.10
N THR A 402 -13.06 22.78 -19.74
CA THR A 402 -14.43 22.33 -19.44
C THR A 402 -14.45 20.97 -18.73
N GLN A 403 -13.28 20.43 -18.38
CA GLN A 403 -13.10 19.12 -17.75
C GLN A 403 -12.23 19.22 -16.50
N PRO A 404 -12.19 18.18 -15.65
CA PRO A 404 -11.24 18.12 -14.54
C PRO A 404 -9.80 18.16 -15.06
N THR A 405 -8.92 18.77 -14.29
CA THR A 405 -7.49 18.90 -14.61
C THR A 405 -6.64 18.05 -13.68
N ASN A 406 -5.37 17.89 -14.04
CA ASN A 406 -4.36 17.20 -13.22
C ASN A 406 -3.72 18.10 -12.15
N LEU A 407 -4.16 19.34 -11.98
CA LEU A 407 -3.58 20.23 -10.99
C LEU A 407 -3.79 19.67 -9.58
N LEU A 408 -2.79 19.86 -8.72
CA LEU A 408 -2.94 19.62 -7.29
C LEU A 408 -4.10 20.46 -6.75
N THR A 409 -4.94 19.82 -5.95
CA THR A 409 -5.96 20.50 -5.17
C THR A 409 -5.45 20.76 -3.76
N PRO A 410 -5.99 21.76 -3.06
CA PRO A 410 -5.54 22.06 -1.72
C PRO A 410 -6.21 21.14 -0.68
N LEU A 411 -5.45 20.77 0.35
CA LEU A 411 -5.87 20.10 1.56
C LEU A 411 -5.57 20.97 2.77
N PHE A 412 -6.56 21.12 3.64
CA PHE A 412 -6.46 21.77 4.92
C PHE A 412 -6.97 20.85 6.02
N ALA A 413 -6.20 20.63 7.07
CA ALA A 413 -6.67 19.85 8.23
C ALA A 413 -6.33 20.52 9.57
N LYS A 414 -7.25 20.42 10.52
CA LYS A 414 -7.08 20.92 11.89
C LYS A 414 -7.76 20.00 12.88
N GLY A 415 -7.14 19.91 14.06
CA GLY A 415 -7.65 19.15 15.18
C GLY A 415 -6.80 17.91 15.46
N VAL A 416 -7.27 17.10 16.39
CA VAL A 416 -6.58 15.89 16.84
C VAL A 416 -6.32 14.92 15.67
N GLY A 417 -5.09 14.41 15.55
CA GLY A 417 -4.70 13.48 14.50
C GLY A 417 -4.30 14.15 13.18
N SER A 418 -4.51 15.47 13.03
CA SER A 418 -4.15 16.18 11.79
C SER A 418 -2.63 16.19 11.55
N GLU A 419 -1.79 16.08 12.58
CA GLU A 419 -0.34 15.97 12.44
C GLU A 419 0.11 14.77 11.60
N LEU A 420 -0.70 13.70 11.52
CA LEU A 420 -0.39 12.51 10.71
C LEU A 420 -0.22 12.79 9.23
N PHE A 421 -0.90 13.82 8.70
CA PHE A 421 -0.77 14.18 7.30
C PHE A 421 0.69 14.47 6.93
N SER A 422 1.51 14.95 7.86
CA SER A 422 2.93 15.21 7.60
C SER A 422 3.75 13.95 7.29
N HIS A 423 3.32 12.77 7.76
CA HIS A 423 4.00 11.49 7.53
C HIS A 423 3.84 10.98 6.09
N TYR A 424 2.92 11.56 5.32
CA TYR A 424 2.61 11.16 3.95
C TYR A 424 3.07 12.22 2.94
N THR A 425 3.93 13.17 3.37
CA THR A 425 4.45 14.25 2.51
C THR A 425 5.89 13.99 2.07
N ASP A 426 6.09 12.89 1.38
CA ASP A 426 7.36 12.45 0.79
C ASP A 426 7.68 13.13 -0.54
N GLU A 427 6.69 13.74 -1.20
CA GLU A 427 6.84 14.47 -2.46
C GLU A 427 6.53 15.98 -2.34
N GLU A 428 7.16 16.79 -3.20
CA GLU A 428 7.02 18.25 -3.20
C GLU A 428 6.91 18.82 -4.63
N ASP A 429 5.85 19.59 -4.87
CA ASP A 429 5.67 20.39 -6.09
C ASP A 429 6.30 21.77 -5.88
N PHE A 430 7.13 22.23 -6.83
CA PHE A 430 7.86 23.49 -6.67
C PHE A 430 6.98 24.76 -6.70
N VAL A 431 5.67 24.65 -7.00
CA VAL A 431 4.70 25.75 -6.93
C VAL A 431 3.78 25.60 -5.72
N TYR A 432 3.19 24.42 -5.51
CA TYR A 432 2.20 24.19 -4.46
C TYR A 432 2.77 23.60 -3.16
N GLY A 433 4.05 23.25 -3.14
CA GLY A 433 4.73 22.66 -2.00
C GLY A 433 4.45 21.18 -1.82
N LYS A 434 4.60 20.71 -0.58
CA LYS A 434 4.37 19.32 -0.19
C LYS A 434 2.95 18.86 -0.56
N TYR A 435 2.83 17.66 -1.09
CA TYR A 435 1.54 17.05 -1.40
C TYR A 435 1.46 15.62 -0.92
N ILE A 436 0.22 15.13 -0.91
CA ILE A 436 -0.14 13.76 -0.58
C ILE A 436 -0.99 13.16 -1.72
N ASN A 437 -1.28 11.88 -1.63
CA ASN A 437 -2.23 11.16 -2.45
C ASN A 437 -3.63 11.18 -1.80
N ASN A 438 -4.69 11.32 -2.61
CA ASN A 438 -6.07 11.32 -2.08
C ASN A 438 -6.44 10.06 -1.28
N SER A 439 -5.83 8.90 -1.57
CA SER A 439 -6.04 7.67 -0.79
C SER A 439 -5.44 7.77 0.61
N GLU A 440 -4.41 8.58 0.84
CA GLU A 440 -3.78 8.71 2.15
C GLU A 440 -4.68 9.43 3.16
N ILE A 441 -5.60 10.28 2.68
CA ILE A 441 -6.65 10.87 3.53
C ILE A 441 -7.51 9.76 4.15
N GLY A 442 -7.91 8.77 3.35
CA GLY A 442 -8.64 7.60 3.81
C GLY A 442 -7.82 6.73 4.75
N GLN A 443 -6.55 6.48 4.44
CA GLN A 443 -5.64 5.71 5.31
C GLN A 443 -5.45 6.37 6.68
N ILE A 444 -5.31 7.70 6.73
CA ILE A 444 -5.22 8.46 7.98
C ILE A 444 -6.53 8.35 8.76
N CYS A 445 -7.68 8.52 8.10
CA CYS A 445 -8.98 8.35 8.76
C CYS A 445 -9.15 6.93 9.32
N MET A 446 -8.79 5.90 8.55
CA MET A 446 -8.83 4.49 8.98
C MET A 446 -7.83 4.19 10.10
N ARG A 447 -6.69 4.88 10.15
CA ARG A 447 -5.72 4.78 11.26
C ARG A 447 -6.25 5.43 12.54
N LEU A 448 -6.92 6.56 12.41
CA LEU A 448 -7.53 7.32 13.52
C LEU A 448 -8.85 6.70 14.01
N LEU A 449 -9.48 5.87 13.18
CA LEU A 449 -10.57 4.98 13.54
C LEU A 449 -10.00 3.58 13.78
N PRO A 450 -9.42 3.34 14.98
CA PRO A 450 -8.76 2.07 15.24
C PRO A 450 -9.72 0.93 14.93
N THR A 451 -9.23 -0.12 14.28
CA THR A 451 -9.92 -1.41 14.35
C THR A 451 -10.19 -1.67 15.84
N PRO A 452 -11.42 -2.03 16.25
CA PRO A 452 -11.82 -2.09 17.65
C PRO A 452 -10.68 -2.61 18.53
N ALA A 453 -10.13 -1.73 19.38
CA ALA A 453 -8.81 -1.90 19.95
C ALA A 453 -8.70 -3.23 20.70
N THR A 454 -8.04 -4.19 20.08
CA THR A 454 -7.36 -5.25 20.80
C THR A 454 -5.88 -4.90 20.78
N THR A 455 -5.25 -4.77 21.94
CA THR A 455 -3.82 -5.13 22.03
C THR A 455 -3.65 -6.43 21.26
N PRO A 456 -2.64 -6.58 20.36
CA PRO A 456 -2.45 -7.83 19.62
C PRO A 456 -2.58 -9.01 20.55
N LYS A 457 -3.74 -9.68 20.41
CA LYS A 457 -4.06 -10.80 21.27
C LYS A 457 -3.07 -11.88 20.85
N THR A 458 -2.28 -12.36 21.80
CA THR A 458 -1.44 -13.53 21.56
C THR A 458 -2.36 -14.70 21.17
N PRO A 459 -2.25 -15.25 19.95
CA PRO A 459 -3.05 -16.39 19.55
C PRO A 459 -2.66 -17.60 20.38
N LYS A 460 -3.64 -18.41 20.76
CA LYS A 460 -3.41 -19.74 21.32
C LYS A 460 -2.91 -20.68 20.22
N ASN A 461 -3.54 -20.60 19.04
CA ASN A 461 -3.26 -21.44 17.89
C ASN A 461 -2.86 -20.59 16.67
N ILE A 462 -1.83 -21.00 15.96
CA ILE A 462 -1.46 -20.43 14.66
C ILE A 462 -1.66 -21.51 13.59
N ILE A 463 -2.49 -21.21 12.60
CA ILE A 463 -2.71 -22.03 11.41
C ILE A 463 -2.14 -21.24 10.22
N LEU A 464 -1.15 -21.81 9.55
CA LEU A 464 -0.52 -21.23 8.37
C LEU A 464 -0.89 -22.07 7.16
N MET A 465 -1.57 -21.49 6.18
CA MET A 465 -1.89 -22.16 4.92
C MET A 465 -1.05 -21.58 3.79
N ILE A 466 -0.27 -22.42 3.12
CA ILE A 466 0.58 -22.04 1.99
C ILE A 466 0.05 -22.70 0.72
N ASN A 467 -0.23 -21.94 -0.32
CA ASN A 467 -0.56 -22.47 -1.64
C ASN A 467 0.65 -22.25 -2.56
N ASP A 468 1.52 -23.26 -2.71
CA ASP A 468 2.83 -23.09 -3.36
C ASP A 468 2.66 -22.59 -4.81
N GLY A 469 3.46 -21.59 -5.20
CA GLY A 469 3.47 -21.04 -6.56
C GLY A 469 2.27 -20.15 -6.95
N VAL A 470 1.46 -19.69 -5.99
CA VAL A 470 0.23 -18.90 -6.26
C VAL A 470 0.44 -17.38 -6.14
N GLY A 471 0.18 -16.68 -7.24
CA GLY A 471 0.00 -15.22 -7.28
C GLY A 471 -1.47 -14.80 -7.35
N LEU A 472 -1.72 -13.49 -7.45
CA LEU A 472 -3.11 -12.97 -7.49
C LEU A 472 -3.91 -13.46 -8.70
N ASN A 473 -3.27 -13.60 -9.86
CA ASN A 473 -3.99 -14.03 -11.07
C ASN A 473 -4.43 -15.50 -11.01
N GLN A 474 -3.71 -16.35 -10.28
CA GLN A 474 -4.09 -17.73 -10.00
C GLN A 474 -5.36 -17.78 -9.13
N ILE A 475 -5.44 -16.92 -8.09
CA ILE A 475 -6.65 -16.75 -7.27
C ILE A 475 -7.83 -16.29 -8.15
N ARG A 476 -7.63 -15.23 -8.93
CA ARG A 476 -8.66 -14.71 -9.85
C ARG A 476 -9.11 -15.74 -10.87
N ALA A 477 -8.22 -16.59 -11.37
CA ALA A 477 -8.59 -17.63 -12.33
C ALA A 477 -9.61 -18.61 -11.72
N ALA A 478 -9.42 -19.00 -10.46
CA ALA A 478 -10.38 -19.82 -9.75
C ALA A 478 -11.69 -19.07 -9.46
N ASN A 479 -11.60 -17.79 -9.07
CA ASN A 479 -12.79 -16.96 -8.80
C ASN A 479 -13.66 -16.77 -10.04
N TYR A 480 -13.06 -16.43 -11.19
CA TYR A 480 -13.76 -16.26 -12.46
C TYR A 480 -14.40 -17.57 -12.93
N TYR A 481 -13.66 -18.67 -12.85
CA TYR A 481 -14.20 -19.98 -13.22
C TYR A 481 -15.38 -20.41 -12.33
N THR A 482 -15.31 -20.14 -11.02
CA THR A 482 -16.36 -20.55 -10.07
C THR A 482 -17.49 -19.53 -9.91
N GLY A 483 -17.29 -18.28 -10.34
CA GLY A 483 -18.18 -17.16 -10.06
C GLY A 483 -18.24 -16.75 -8.59
N LYS A 484 -17.22 -17.09 -7.79
CA LYS A 484 -17.21 -16.90 -6.34
C LYS A 484 -15.85 -16.38 -5.87
N ASN A 485 -15.86 -15.27 -5.14
CA ASN A 485 -14.72 -14.84 -4.35
C ASN A 485 -14.60 -15.71 -3.09
N GLN A 486 -13.37 -15.93 -2.63
CA GLN A 486 -13.07 -16.73 -1.46
C GLN A 486 -13.26 -15.93 -0.18
N GLN A 487 -13.62 -16.62 0.92
CA GLN A 487 -13.85 -16.00 2.22
C GLN A 487 -12.62 -15.24 2.74
N TYR A 488 -11.43 -15.75 2.46
CA TYR A 488 -10.17 -15.14 2.92
C TYR A 488 -9.84 -13.82 2.22
N GLU A 489 -10.41 -13.54 1.04
CA GLU A 489 -10.21 -12.27 0.34
C GLU A 489 -10.89 -11.09 1.07
N GLN A 490 -11.77 -11.37 2.03
CA GLN A 490 -12.46 -10.39 2.88
C GLN A 490 -11.85 -10.30 4.29
N PHE A 491 -10.68 -10.90 4.51
CA PHE A 491 -10.02 -10.83 5.80
C PHE A 491 -9.59 -9.39 6.14
N PRO A 492 -9.56 -9.02 7.43
CA PRO A 492 -9.23 -7.66 7.86
C PRO A 492 -7.78 -7.27 7.53
N VAL A 493 -6.90 -8.25 7.33
CA VAL A 493 -5.54 -8.03 6.83
C VAL A 493 -5.44 -8.67 5.45
N THR A 494 -5.29 -7.81 4.45
CA THR A 494 -5.08 -8.18 3.05
C THR A 494 -3.93 -7.34 2.51
N LEU A 495 -2.78 -7.98 2.36
CA LEU A 495 -1.51 -7.36 1.97
C LEU A 495 -0.83 -8.20 0.90
N PHE A 496 0.36 -7.78 0.51
CA PHE A 496 1.26 -8.56 -0.33
C PHE A 496 2.58 -8.81 0.39
N HIS A 497 3.35 -9.78 -0.09
CA HIS A 497 4.74 -9.89 0.31
C HIS A 497 5.70 -10.25 -0.81
N SER A 498 6.95 -9.84 -0.64
CA SER A 498 8.04 -10.09 -1.57
C SER A 498 8.71 -11.44 -1.30
N THR A 499 9.14 -12.12 -2.37
CA THR A 499 9.63 -13.50 -2.32
C THR A 499 10.92 -13.65 -3.13
N TYR A 500 12.04 -13.28 -2.52
CA TYR A 500 13.39 -13.42 -3.08
C TYR A 500 14.34 -14.13 -2.10
N PRO A 501 15.33 -14.89 -2.59
CA PRO A 501 16.36 -15.50 -1.73
C PRO A 501 17.41 -14.45 -1.36
N LEU A 502 18.18 -14.63 -0.30
CA LEU A 502 19.27 -13.69 0.02
C LEU A 502 20.41 -13.79 -1.00
N VAL A 503 20.69 -15.00 -1.49
CA VAL A 503 21.72 -15.29 -2.51
C VAL A 503 21.23 -16.35 -3.50
N SER A 504 21.45 -16.10 -4.79
CA SER A 504 20.99 -16.94 -5.89
C SER A 504 21.83 -18.20 -6.15
N SER A 505 23.00 -18.40 -5.51
CA SER A 505 23.75 -19.68 -5.57
C SER A 505 24.93 -19.86 -4.59
N GLU A 506 25.46 -21.11 -4.53
CA GLU A 506 26.86 -21.43 -4.18
C GLU A 506 27.81 -21.53 -5.41
N THR A 507 27.28 -21.66 -6.64
CA THR A 507 28.07 -22.01 -7.87
C THR A 507 27.54 -21.44 -9.19
N VAL A 508 26.48 -20.64 -9.17
CA VAL A 508 25.85 -20.09 -10.38
C VAL A 508 25.92 -18.57 -10.35
N ASN A 509 26.87 -18.06 -11.13
CA ASN A 509 27.14 -16.64 -11.28
C ASN A 509 26.10 -16.04 -12.25
N PHE A 510 24.94 -15.68 -11.72
CA PHE A 510 23.89 -15.01 -12.49
C PHE A 510 24.13 -13.50 -12.44
N GLY A 511 24.85 -12.97 -13.43
CA GLY A 511 25.06 -11.54 -13.55
C GLY A 511 23.75 -10.81 -13.89
N GLY A 512 23.43 -9.76 -13.14
CA GLY A 512 22.59 -8.67 -13.67
C GLY A 512 21.65 -7.96 -12.69
N TYR A 513 21.14 -8.61 -11.64
CA TYR A 513 20.09 -8.01 -10.79
C TYR A 513 20.24 -8.42 -9.32
N ASN A 514 19.87 -7.52 -8.40
CA ASN A 514 19.95 -7.71 -6.95
C ASN A 514 18.86 -8.69 -6.50
N ASN A 515 19.16 -9.56 -5.54
CA ASN A 515 18.16 -10.43 -4.92
C ASN A 515 17.25 -9.58 -4.00
N SER A 516 16.32 -8.85 -4.61
CA SER A 516 15.36 -7.94 -4.00
C SER A 516 14.09 -7.88 -4.86
N TYR A 517 13.01 -7.34 -4.30
CA TYR A 517 11.85 -6.92 -5.07
C TYR A 517 11.96 -5.42 -5.36
N GLU A 518 11.84 -5.03 -6.63
CA GLU A 518 12.01 -3.66 -7.10
C GLU A 518 10.70 -3.21 -7.75
N SER A 519 9.86 -2.55 -6.96
CA SER A 519 8.51 -2.09 -7.34
C SER A 519 8.44 -1.45 -8.73
N THR A 520 9.25 -0.41 -9.02
CA THR A 520 9.24 0.23 -10.34
C THR A 520 9.58 -0.75 -11.48
N LEU A 521 10.62 -1.58 -11.32
CA LEU A 521 11.02 -2.55 -12.35
C LEU A 521 9.96 -3.64 -12.55
N ALA A 522 9.24 -4.02 -11.49
CA ALA A 522 8.14 -4.96 -11.56
C ALA A 522 7.00 -4.50 -12.47
N TRP A 523 6.90 -3.20 -12.80
CA TRP A 523 5.84 -2.66 -13.66
C TRP A 523 6.36 -2.02 -14.96
N THR A 524 7.61 -1.56 -14.98
CA THR A 524 8.26 -0.94 -16.16
C THR A 524 9.27 -1.86 -16.85
N ASN A 525 9.32 -3.15 -16.52
CA ASN A 525 10.19 -4.09 -17.20
C ASN A 525 9.60 -5.51 -17.17
N GLY A 526 8.95 -5.92 -18.26
CA GLY A 526 8.34 -7.26 -18.34
C GLY A 526 9.34 -8.41 -18.16
N LEU A 527 10.61 -8.18 -18.45
CA LEU A 527 11.67 -9.17 -18.21
C LEU A 527 12.04 -9.29 -16.74
N TYR A 528 11.83 -8.27 -15.91
CA TYR A 528 12.20 -8.30 -14.49
C TYR A 528 11.42 -9.40 -13.74
N LEU A 529 10.09 -9.41 -13.88
CA LEU A 529 9.23 -10.42 -13.25
C LEU A 529 9.46 -11.82 -13.83
N ARG A 530 9.72 -11.90 -15.14
CA ARG A 530 9.98 -13.15 -15.85
C ARG A 530 11.41 -13.66 -15.65
N ASN A 531 12.29 -12.91 -15.00
CA ASN A 531 13.67 -13.35 -14.85
C ASN A 531 13.81 -14.35 -13.70
N ARG A 532 14.05 -15.62 -14.04
CA ARG A 532 14.30 -16.70 -13.08
C ARG A 532 15.39 -16.37 -12.05
N THR A 533 16.37 -15.53 -12.39
CA THR A 533 17.50 -15.24 -11.49
C THR A 533 17.10 -14.46 -10.24
N ASN A 534 15.95 -13.79 -10.27
CA ASN A 534 15.45 -12.95 -9.16
C ASN A 534 14.40 -13.68 -8.31
N ALA A 535 13.77 -14.70 -8.88
CA ALA A 535 12.76 -15.47 -8.17
C ALA A 535 13.39 -16.37 -7.10
N THR A 536 12.69 -16.56 -5.99
CA THR A 536 13.09 -17.50 -4.94
C THR A 536 12.78 -18.96 -5.31
N CYS A 537 13.08 -19.89 -4.41
CA CYS A 537 12.61 -21.27 -4.45
C CYS A 537 11.85 -21.57 -3.16
N SER A 538 11.02 -22.62 -3.17
CA SER A 538 10.19 -23.01 -2.01
C SER A 538 10.99 -23.26 -0.73
N GLY A 539 12.20 -23.84 -0.81
CA GLY A 539 13.07 -24.01 0.36
C GLY A 539 13.55 -22.69 0.96
N ALA A 540 14.01 -21.76 0.13
CA ALA A 540 14.50 -20.47 0.60
C ALA A 540 13.35 -19.58 1.11
N SER A 541 12.21 -19.60 0.41
CA SER A 541 11.02 -18.85 0.81
C SER A 541 10.38 -19.42 2.06
N GLY A 542 10.16 -20.73 2.10
CA GLY A 542 9.66 -21.44 3.25
C GLY A 542 10.54 -21.25 4.48
N THR A 543 11.88 -21.23 4.33
CA THR A 543 12.79 -20.92 5.44
C THR A 543 12.55 -19.51 6.00
N ALA A 544 12.36 -18.52 5.12
CA ALA A 544 12.05 -17.15 5.54
C ALA A 544 10.72 -17.08 6.32
N ILE A 545 9.66 -17.71 5.80
CA ILE A 545 8.34 -17.76 6.46
C ILE A 545 8.42 -18.52 7.79
N ALA A 546 9.15 -19.64 7.83
CA ALA A 546 9.21 -20.52 8.99
C ALA A 546 10.11 -19.98 10.12
N SER A 547 11.14 -19.19 9.82
CA SER A 547 12.17 -18.78 10.81
C SER A 547 12.29 -17.27 11.00
N GLY A 548 11.76 -16.48 10.07
CA GLY A 548 12.04 -15.05 9.99
C GLY A 548 13.42 -14.72 9.43
N THR A 549 14.17 -15.71 8.93
CA THR A 549 15.53 -15.56 8.41
C THR A 549 15.58 -15.92 6.92
N LYS A 550 16.08 -15.00 6.08
CA LYS A 550 16.36 -15.28 4.67
C LYS A 550 17.57 -16.20 4.51
N THR A 551 17.55 -17.03 3.47
CA THR A 551 18.65 -17.95 3.14
C THR A 551 18.94 -17.96 1.64
N TYR A 552 19.89 -18.79 1.20
CA TYR A 552 20.24 -18.96 -0.22
C TYR A 552 19.25 -19.89 -0.94
N TYR A 553 19.21 -19.82 -2.28
CA TYR A 553 18.19 -20.47 -3.13
C TYR A 553 17.90 -21.95 -2.83
N TYR A 554 18.81 -22.75 -2.27
CA TYR A 554 18.54 -24.17 -1.94
C TYR A 554 18.54 -24.48 -0.44
N GLY A 555 18.76 -23.49 0.41
CA GLY A 555 18.76 -23.65 1.86
C GLY A 555 17.40 -24.10 2.36
N LEU A 556 17.39 -25.02 3.32
CA LEU A 556 16.20 -25.53 3.97
C LEU A 556 16.43 -25.50 5.46
N GLY A 557 15.74 -24.62 6.20
CA GLY A 557 15.91 -24.50 7.65
C GLY A 557 17.33 -24.11 8.08
N VAL A 558 18.10 -23.44 7.21
CA VAL A 558 19.46 -22.97 7.50
C VAL A 558 19.64 -21.51 7.14
N ASP A 559 20.54 -20.82 7.84
CA ASP A 559 20.98 -19.47 7.50
C ASP A 559 21.93 -19.48 6.29
N ILE A 560 22.39 -18.30 5.86
CA ILE A 560 23.33 -18.15 4.75
C ILE A 560 24.70 -18.82 4.99
N ASN A 561 25.06 -19.04 6.26
CA ASN A 561 26.29 -19.70 6.69
C ASN A 561 26.10 -21.21 6.86
N LYS A 562 24.94 -21.75 6.44
CA LYS A 562 24.57 -23.17 6.51
C LYS A 562 24.34 -23.67 7.94
N ASN A 563 24.16 -22.78 8.92
CA ASN A 563 23.80 -23.14 10.29
C ASN A 563 22.29 -23.34 10.40
N ALA A 564 21.84 -24.30 11.19
CA ALA A 564 20.41 -24.49 11.46
C ALA A 564 19.78 -23.25 12.11
N VAL A 565 18.58 -22.88 11.65
CA VAL A 565 17.79 -21.79 12.26
C VAL A 565 16.64 -22.35 13.10
N GLN A 566 16.22 -21.57 14.10
CA GLN A 566 15.02 -21.89 14.86
C GLN A 566 13.79 -21.57 14.00
N THR A 567 12.86 -22.52 13.92
CA THR A 567 11.59 -22.36 13.20
C THR A 567 10.46 -22.10 14.17
N ILE A 568 9.38 -21.50 13.69
CA ILE A 568 8.18 -21.20 14.48
C ILE A 568 7.56 -22.49 15.05
N ALA A 569 7.62 -23.60 14.31
CA ALA A 569 7.16 -24.90 14.80
C ALA A 569 8.02 -25.39 15.97
N ARG A 570 9.36 -25.31 15.87
CA ARG A 570 10.23 -25.69 17.00
C ARG A 570 10.06 -24.76 18.20
N HIS A 571 9.85 -23.46 17.95
CA HIS A 571 9.51 -22.50 18.99
C HIS A 571 8.20 -22.86 19.69
N ALA A 572 7.13 -23.13 18.94
CA ALA A 572 5.85 -23.56 19.47
C ALA A 572 6.00 -24.82 20.34
N LYS A 573 6.77 -25.81 19.86
CA LYS A 573 7.01 -27.04 20.64
C LYS A 573 7.77 -26.75 21.94
N SER A 574 8.72 -25.81 21.92
CA SER A 574 9.43 -25.37 23.14
C SER A 574 8.51 -24.69 24.16
N MET A 575 7.38 -24.13 23.71
CA MET A 575 6.32 -23.57 24.56
C MET A 575 5.31 -24.63 25.04
N GLY A 576 5.56 -25.92 24.75
CA GLY A 576 4.67 -27.02 25.11
C GLY A 576 3.41 -27.12 24.25
N LYS A 577 3.38 -26.48 23.08
CA LYS A 577 2.29 -26.57 22.09
C LYS A 577 2.44 -27.82 21.22
N SER A 578 1.35 -28.27 20.60
CA SER A 578 1.41 -29.30 19.56
C SER A 578 1.77 -28.69 18.22
N VAL A 579 2.45 -29.45 17.37
CA VAL A 579 3.00 -28.95 16.10
C VAL A 579 2.85 -29.95 14.97
N GLY A 580 2.64 -29.48 13.75
CA GLY A 580 2.58 -30.38 12.61
C GLY A 580 2.54 -29.71 11.24
N VAL A 581 2.61 -30.55 10.22
CA VAL A 581 2.50 -30.19 8.79
C VAL A 581 1.56 -31.15 8.06
N ALA A 582 0.78 -30.63 7.11
CA ALA A 582 -0.04 -31.42 6.20
C ALA A 582 0.09 -30.87 4.77
N THR A 583 0.36 -31.73 3.79
CA THR A 583 0.53 -31.33 2.38
C THR A 583 -0.04 -32.37 1.43
N ASN A 584 -0.37 -32.00 0.20
CA ASN A 584 -0.79 -32.93 -0.85
C ASN A 584 0.35 -33.47 -1.74
N ILE A 585 1.62 -33.12 -1.44
CA ILE A 585 2.86 -33.63 -2.07
C ILE A 585 3.72 -34.43 -1.05
N PRO A 586 4.91 -35.02 -1.34
CA PRO A 586 5.72 -35.68 -0.32
C PRO A 586 6.09 -34.74 0.82
N VAL A 587 6.02 -35.27 2.04
CA VAL A 587 6.35 -34.51 3.27
C VAL A 587 7.80 -34.04 3.33
N SER A 588 8.69 -34.67 2.55
CA SER A 588 10.09 -34.29 2.40
C SER A 588 10.32 -33.17 1.38
N ASP A 589 9.29 -32.68 0.70
CA ASP A 589 9.42 -31.49 -0.16
C ASP A 589 9.67 -30.25 0.70
N ALA A 590 10.13 -29.17 0.08
CA ALA A 590 10.81 -28.10 0.78
C ALA A 590 9.92 -27.32 1.74
N THR A 591 8.76 -26.85 1.28
CA THR A 591 7.83 -26.03 2.08
C THR A 591 7.33 -26.75 3.34
N PRO A 592 6.95 -28.04 3.34
CA PRO A 592 6.62 -28.76 4.58
C PRO A 592 7.87 -29.08 5.41
N ALA A 593 8.98 -29.42 4.76
CA ALA A 593 10.20 -29.80 5.47
C ALA A 593 10.87 -28.65 6.24
N VAL A 594 10.83 -27.40 5.74
CA VAL A 594 11.51 -26.25 6.38
C VAL A 594 11.07 -26.00 7.83
N PHE A 595 9.88 -26.45 8.23
CA PHE A 595 9.39 -26.25 9.60
C PHE A 595 10.08 -27.15 10.62
N PHE A 596 10.65 -28.29 10.19
CA PHE A 596 11.15 -29.33 11.09
C PHE A 596 12.52 -29.90 10.74
N ALA A 597 13.01 -29.71 9.51
CA ALA A 597 14.31 -30.17 9.06
C ALA A 597 15.26 -28.98 8.81
N ASN A 598 16.56 -29.23 8.92
CA ASN A 598 17.62 -28.34 8.47
C ASN A 598 18.53 -29.12 7.52
N ASN A 599 18.68 -28.63 6.30
CA ASN A 599 19.60 -29.19 5.33
C ASN A 599 20.21 -28.09 4.47
N VAL A 600 21.48 -28.26 4.13
CA VAL A 600 22.17 -27.34 3.24
C VAL A 600 21.64 -27.39 1.81
N SER A 601 20.82 -28.39 1.48
CA SER A 601 20.13 -28.50 0.21
C SER A 601 18.77 -29.18 0.39
N ARG A 602 17.71 -28.56 -0.16
CA ARG A 602 16.37 -29.20 -0.24
C ARG A 602 16.35 -30.53 -1.02
N ASN A 603 17.39 -30.82 -1.81
CA ASN A 603 17.45 -32.04 -2.63
C ASN A 603 17.86 -33.30 -1.86
N ASN A 604 18.14 -33.19 -0.55
CA ASN A 604 18.55 -34.32 0.29
C ASN A 604 17.35 -34.99 0.98
N ALA A 605 16.37 -35.43 0.17
CA ALA A 605 15.12 -36.03 0.67
C ALA A 605 15.31 -37.17 1.70
N PRO A 606 16.26 -38.12 1.54
CA PRO A 606 16.46 -39.19 2.53
C PRO A 606 16.80 -38.64 3.93
N GLU A 607 17.69 -37.64 4.00
CA GLU A 607 18.10 -37.04 5.27
C GLU A 607 17.01 -36.12 5.85
N ILE A 608 16.30 -35.39 4.98
CA ILE A 608 15.15 -34.56 5.39
C ILE A 608 14.07 -35.45 6.01
N MET A 609 13.73 -36.58 5.36
CA MET A 609 12.75 -37.52 5.87
C MET A 609 13.17 -38.12 7.22
N ARG A 610 14.46 -38.46 7.36
CA ARG A 610 15.02 -38.90 8.64
C ARG A 610 14.81 -37.86 9.74
N GLN A 611 15.08 -36.58 9.48
CA GLN A 611 14.88 -35.50 10.46
C GLN A 611 13.39 -35.31 10.80
N LEU A 612 12.51 -35.35 9.79
CA LEU A 612 11.06 -35.23 9.97
C LEU A 612 10.51 -36.33 10.89
N ILE A 613 10.90 -37.57 10.68
CA ILE A 613 10.36 -38.71 11.44
C ILE A 613 11.05 -38.85 12.80
N ILE A 614 12.37 -38.71 12.86
CA ILE A 614 13.15 -39.02 14.07
C ILE A 614 13.30 -37.79 14.98
N GLU A 615 13.49 -36.58 14.46
CA GLU A 615 13.97 -35.41 15.23
C GLU A 615 12.93 -34.30 15.47
N SER A 616 11.92 -34.17 14.60
CA SER A 616 11.01 -33.00 14.53
C SER A 616 10.22 -32.66 15.80
N LYS A 617 10.05 -33.62 16.73
CA LYS A 617 9.04 -33.60 17.80
C LYS A 617 7.61 -33.31 17.31
N ALA A 618 7.31 -33.49 16.02
CA ALA A 618 5.99 -33.21 15.49
C ALA A 618 4.94 -34.21 15.98
N ASP A 619 3.74 -33.69 16.25
CA ASP A 619 2.55 -34.43 16.65
C ASP A 619 1.86 -35.03 15.41
N VAL A 620 1.91 -34.33 14.27
CA VAL A 620 1.34 -34.78 13.01
C VAL A 620 2.20 -34.39 11.81
N ILE A 621 2.41 -35.35 10.90
CA ILE A 621 3.02 -35.14 9.58
C ILE A 621 2.16 -35.90 8.57
N ILE A 622 1.58 -35.20 7.59
CA ILE A 622 0.72 -35.82 6.57
C ILE A 622 1.14 -35.38 5.17
N GLY A 623 1.30 -36.33 4.25
CA GLY A 623 1.50 -36.05 2.82
C GLY A 623 1.63 -37.30 1.95
N GLY A 624 2.23 -37.14 0.77
CA GLY A 624 2.57 -38.22 -0.16
C GLY A 624 3.99 -38.75 0.04
N GLY A 625 4.59 -39.31 -1.02
CA GLY A 625 5.96 -39.81 -1.00
C GLY A 625 6.08 -41.30 -0.71
N HIS A 626 5.00 -42.06 -0.94
CA HIS A 626 4.96 -43.48 -0.61
C HIS A 626 5.89 -44.28 -1.54
N PRO A 627 6.81 -45.11 -1.00
CA PRO A 627 7.82 -45.78 -1.82
C PRO A 627 7.31 -46.96 -2.66
N GLU A 628 6.09 -47.44 -2.41
CA GLU A 628 5.54 -48.68 -2.97
C GLU A 628 4.41 -48.42 -3.98
N TYR A 629 3.95 -47.18 -4.15
CA TYR A 629 2.83 -46.82 -5.02
C TYR A 629 3.23 -45.73 -6.00
N ASP A 630 2.67 -45.76 -7.21
CA ASP A 630 2.84 -44.69 -8.20
C ASP A 630 1.87 -43.51 -7.97
N ASN A 631 1.92 -42.51 -8.85
CA ASN A 631 1.02 -41.36 -8.83
C ASN A 631 -0.48 -41.68 -9.10
N HIS A 632 -0.83 -42.93 -9.42
CA HIS A 632 -2.21 -43.39 -9.62
C HIS A 632 -2.71 -44.25 -8.45
N GLY A 633 -1.90 -44.45 -7.41
CA GLY A 633 -2.23 -45.35 -6.31
C GLY A 633 -2.14 -46.83 -6.68
N ILE A 634 -1.35 -47.15 -7.71
CA ILE A 634 -1.08 -48.53 -8.13
C ILE A 634 0.20 -49.01 -7.47
N LEU A 635 0.16 -50.20 -6.87
CA LEU A 635 1.31 -50.85 -6.26
C LEU A 635 2.40 -51.14 -7.31
N LEU A 636 3.62 -50.69 -7.04
CA LEU A 636 4.78 -50.87 -7.89
C LEU A 636 5.32 -52.30 -7.80
N THR A 637 5.83 -52.81 -8.93
CA THR A 637 6.59 -54.07 -8.96
C THR A 637 8.00 -53.93 -8.40
N ASN A 638 8.59 -52.74 -8.52
CA ASN A 638 9.89 -52.37 -7.97
C ASN A 638 9.76 -51.07 -7.17
N PRO A 639 9.56 -51.15 -5.84
CA PRO A 639 9.47 -49.97 -4.97
C PRO A 639 10.73 -49.09 -5.01
N ASP A 640 10.57 -47.77 -4.92
CA ASP A 640 11.69 -46.82 -4.76
C ASP A 640 11.68 -46.20 -3.35
N TYR A 641 12.65 -46.61 -2.53
CA TYR A 641 12.77 -46.16 -1.15
C TYR A 641 13.68 -44.93 -0.96
N LYS A 642 14.15 -44.27 -2.04
CA LYS A 642 15.09 -43.15 -1.90
C LYS A 642 14.48 -41.98 -1.14
N SER A 643 13.28 -41.54 -1.50
CA SER A 643 12.61 -40.38 -0.89
C SER A 643 12.27 -40.61 0.58
N ILE A 644 11.98 -41.85 0.96
CA ILE A 644 11.54 -42.19 2.31
C ILE A 644 12.70 -42.43 3.31
N GLY A 645 13.95 -42.49 2.85
CA GLY A 645 15.11 -42.75 3.71
C GLY A 645 15.68 -44.17 3.65
N GLY A 646 15.14 -45.04 2.77
CA GLY A 646 15.61 -46.41 2.55
C GLY A 646 14.61 -47.49 2.96
N GLN A 647 14.80 -48.71 2.45
CA GLN A 647 13.87 -49.82 2.68
C GLN A 647 13.77 -50.21 4.15
N GLU A 648 14.90 -50.35 4.84
CA GLU A 648 14.94 -50.72 6.26
C GLU A 648 14.23 -49.68 7.13
N PHE A 649 14.43 -48.39 6.81
CA PHE A 649 13.77 -47.30 7.51
C PHE A 649 12.25 -47.33 7.32
N TRP A 650 11.78 -47.62 6.10
CA TRP A 650 10.36 -47.79 5.81
C TRP A 650 9.74 -49.00 6.52
N GLU A 651 10.46 -50.13 6.59
CA GLU A 651 10.03 -51.29 7.36
C GLU A 651 9.86 -50.96 8.85
N ASP A 652 10.77 -50.15 9.42
CA ASP A 652 10.69 -49.70 10.82
C ASP A 652 9.50 -48.76 11.05
N ILE A 653 9.19 -47.87 10.10
CA ILE A 653 7.98 -47.02 10.14
C ILE A 653 6.73 -47.90 10.18
N LYS A 654 6.60 -48.86 9.26
CA LYS A 654 5.44 -49.78 9.19
C LYS A 654 5.30 -50.64 10.44
N ALA A 655 6.40 -50.95 11.12
CA ALA A 655 6.40 -51.72 12.36
C ALA A 655 5.98 -50.89 13.59
N GLY A 656 5.81 -49.56 13.46
CA GLY A 656 5.57 -48.68 14.61
C GLY A 656 6.77 -48.65 15.57
N ALA A 657 7.98 -48.72 15.03
CA ALA A 657 9.20 -48.79 15.83
C ALA A 657 9.47 -47.46 16.57
N THR A 658 10.13 -47.55 17.72
CA THR A 658 10.69 -46.39 18.43
C THR A 658 12.18 -46.19 18.13
N GLN A 659 12.81 -47.17 17.47
CA GLN A 659 14.21 -47.16 17.04
C GLN A 659 14.28 -47.46 15.55
N TYR A 660 15.03 -46.64 14.81
CA TYR A 660 15.08 -46.69 13.36
C TYR A 660 16.49 -47.02 12.84
N ARG A 661 16.55 -47.82 11.78
CA ARG A 661 17.75 -48.09 10.97
C ARG A 661 17.98 -46.93 10.00
N THR A 662 19.15 -46.30 10.06
CA THR A 662 19.51 -45.15 9.20
C THR A 662 20.69 -45.47 8.28
N PRO A 663 20.69 -45.04 7.00
CA PRO A 663 21.79 -45.33 6.07
C PRO A 663 23.17 -44.77 6.46
N SER A 664 23.20 -43.70 7.28
CA SER A 664 24.42 -42.95 7.62
C SER A 664 25.17 -43.49 8.83
N ASN A 665 24.51 -44.23 9.72
CA ASN A 665 25.09 -44.79 10.93
C ASN A 665 24.79 -46.28 10.98
N SER A 666 25.81 -47.11 11.20
CA SER A 666 25.67 -48.56 11.37
C SER A 666 24.94 -48.96 12.68
N GLY A 667 24.04 -48.11 13.20
CA GLY A 667 23.36 -48.24 14.49
C GLY A 667 21.94 -47.67 14.48
N TRP A 668 21.25 -47.80 15.61
CA TRP A 668 19.85 -47.40 15.82
C TRP A 668 19.75 -45.96 16.32
N THR A 669 18.76 -45.21 15.83
CA THR A 669 18.41 -43.88 16.38
C THR A 669 17.00 -43.92 16.95
N GLU A 670 16.85 -43.46 18.19
CA GLU A 670 15.56 -43.43 18.91
C GLU A 670 14.75 -42.18 18.51
N VAL A 671 13.44 -42.36 18.35
CA VAL A 671 12.51 -41.27 18.05
C VAL A 671 12.31 -40.36 19.27
N GLN A 672 11.95 -39.10 19.03
CA GLN A 672 11.66 -38.18 20.14
C GLN A 672 10.43 -38.61 20.97
N ASP A 673 10.58 -38.42 22.28
CA ASP A 673 9.50 -38.25 23.26
C ASP A 673 8.90 -36.83 23.10
N ILE A 674 7.63 -36.77 22.67
CA ILE A 674 6.99 -35.52 22.23
C ILE A 674 6.20 -34.81 23.32
N ASP A 675 5.87 -35.49 24.42
CA ASP A 675 5.22 -34.91 25.61
C ASP A 675 6.14 -34.88 26.84
N ASN A 676 7.36 -35.39 26.71
CA ASN A 676 8.40 -35.45 27.75
C ASN A 676 7.98 -36.32 28.96
N ASP A 677 7.26 -37.42 28.71
CA ASP A 677 6.85 -38.38 29.75
C ASP A 677 7.96 -39.38 30.13
N GLY A 678 9.09 -39.34 29.43
CA GLY A 678 10.23 -40.24 29.59
C GLY A 678 10.22 -41.44 28.63
N THR A 679 9.21 -41.54 27.75
CA THR A 679 9.01 -42.65 26.80
C THR A 679 9.02 -42.13 25.36
N PRO A 680 9.84 -42.72 24.46
CA PRO A 680 9.77 -42.41 23.04
C PRO A 680 8.39 -42.71 22.46
N ASP A 681 7.83 -41.76 21.70
CA ASP A 681 6.50 -41.87 21.12
C ASP A 681 6.55 -42.39 19.67
N PRO A 682 6.09 -43.62 19.38
CA PRO A 682 6.07 -44.14 18.02
C PRO A 682 5.02 -43.41 17.16
N TRP A 683 5.25 -43.41 15.85
CA TRP A 683 4.27 -42.91 14.89
C TRP A 683 3.14 -43.93 14.67
N THR A 684 1.89 -43.46 14.64
CA THR A 684 0.78 -44.23 14.06
C THR A 684 0.68 -43.92 12.58
N LEU A 685 1.07 -44.88 11.74
CA LEU A 685 1.00 -44.76 10.28
C LEU A 685 -0.45 -44.89 9.80
N ILE A 686 -0.91 -43.94 8.97
CA ILE A 686 -2.17 -44.02 8.23
C ILE A 686 -1.89 -43.78 6.74
N GLU A 687 -2.48 -44.60 5.88
CA GLU A 687 -2.15 -44.61 4.44
C GLU A 687 -3.40 -44.58 3.55
N ASP A 688 -4.50 -45.15 4.03
CA ASP A 688 -5.73 -45.35 3.28
C ASP A 688 -6.69 -44.16 3.41
N SER A 689 -7.36 -43.80 2.30
CA SER A 689 -8.35 -42.69 2.29
C SER A 689 -9.49 -42.89 3.30
N ILE A 690 -9.82 -44.14 3.64
CA ILE A 690 -10.79 -44.48 4.69
C ILE A 690 -10.31 -44.03 6.07
N ASP A 691 -9.02 -44.20 6.39
CA ASP A 691 -8.48 -43.76 7.68
C ASP A 691 -8.45 -42.23 7.76
N PHE A 692 -8.06 -41.56 6.66
CA PHE A 692 -8.14 -40.09 6.59
C PHE A 692 -9.59 -39.59 6.73
N ALA A 693 -10.56 -40.25 6.08
CA ALA A 693 -11.96 -39.90 6.21
C ALA A 693 -12.50 -40.12 7.64
N LYS A 694 -12.07 -41.20 8.30
CA LYS A 694 -12.42 -41.50 9.69
C LYS A 694 -11.85 -40.44 10.64
N TYR A 695 -10.54 -40.23 10.60
CA TYR A 695 -9.84 -39.33 11.55
C TYR A 695 -10.09 -37.84 11.28
N ALA A 696 -10.72 -37.47 10.17
CA ALA A 696 -11.22 -36.11 9.96
C ALA A 696 -12.36 -35.75 10.95
N TYR A 697 -13.10 -36.75 11.45
CA TYR A 697 -14.26 -36.54 12.32
C TYR A 697 -14.17 -37.27 13.66
N GLU A 698 -13.36 -38.32 13.75
CA GLU A 698 -13.13 -39.08 14.97
C GLU A 698 -11.81 -38.67 15.66
N PRO A 699 -11.67 -38.91 16.98
CA PRO A 699 -10.41 -38.68 17.68
C PRO A 699 -9.24 -39.43 17.02
N THR A 700 -8.11 -38.73 16.86
CA THR A 700 -6.90 -39.29 16.30
C THR A 700 -6.05 -40.01 17.35
N PRO A 701 -5.11 -40.87 16.92
CA PRO A 701 -3.98 -41.28 17.76
C PRO A 701 -3.19 -40.06 18.29
N LYS A 702 -2.39 -40.28 19.34
CA LYS A 702 -1.52 -39.24 19.96
C LYS A 702 -0.56 -38.62 18.94
N ARG A 703 0.01 -39.45 18.06
CA ARG A 703 1.02 -39.05 17.07
C ARG A 703 0.74 -39.73 15.73
N VAL A 704 0.53 -38.94 14.67
CA VAL A 704 0.03 -39.42 13.37
C VAL A 704 1.04 -39.15 12.26
N LEU A 705 1.41 -40.20 11.54
CA LEU A 705 2.17 -40.12 10.29
C LEU A 705 1.24 -40.54 9.16
N GLY A 706 0.77 -39.59 8.35
CA GLY A 706 -0.03 -39.85 7.17
C GLY A 706 0.84 -39.90 5.93
N ILE A 707 1.00 -41.08 5.31
CA ILE A 707 1.68 -41.21 4.01
C ILE A 707 0.67 -41.83 3.05
N ALA A 708 -0.06 -40.99 2.32
CA ALA A 708 -1.03 -41.44 1.34
C ALA A 708 -0.34 -42.31 0.28
N LYS A 709 -1.04 -43.32 -0.25
CA LYS A 709 -0.53 -44.31 -1.22
C LYS A 709 -0.23 -43.70 -2.60
N VAL A 710 0.59 -42.67 -2.66
CA VAL A 710 0.93 -41.90 -3.85
C VAL A 710 2.40 -41.49 -3.85
N GLU A 711 3.04 -41.57 -5.01
CA GLU A 711 4.46 -41.24 -5.18
C GLU A 711 4.75 -39.75 -4.97
N SER A 712 4.01 -38.87 -5.65
CA SER A 712 4.29 -37.43 -5.67
C SER A 712 3.08 -36.63 -5.25
N SER A 713 2.06 -36.48 -6.10
CA SER A 713 0.89 -35.63 -5.80
C SER A 713 -0.40 -36.45 -5.78
N MET A 714 -1.25 -36.20 -4.79
CA MET A 714 -2.53 -36.89 -4.60
C MET A 714 -3.47 -36.81 -5.81
N GLN A 715 -3.46 -35.70 -6.56
CA GLN A 715 -4.46 -35.43 -7.61
C GLN A 715 -3.88 -34.83 -8.91
N PHE A 716 -2.68 -34.25 -8.90
CA PHE A 716 -2.16 -33.52 -10.05
C PHE A 716 -1.77 -34.42 -11.24
N TYR A 717 -1.08 -35.54 -11.00
CA TYR A 717 -0.46 -36.35 -12.05
C TYR A 717 -1.38 -37.39 -12.74
N ARG A 718 -2.71 -37.26 -12.61
CA ARG A 718 -3.65 -38.17 -13.30
C ARG A 718 -3.43 -38.16 -14.82
N THR A 719 -3.42 -39.35 -15.43
CA THR A 719 -3.22 -39.56 -16.87
C THR A 719 -4.55 -39.74 -17.62
N GLY A 720 -4.52 -39.61 -18.95
CA GLY A 720 -5.69 -39.85 -19.81
C GLY A 720 -6.72 -38.72 -19.88
N ILE A 721 -6.51 -37.61 -19.16
CA ILE A 721 -7.37 -36.42 -19.17
C ILE A 721 -6.67 -35.20 -19.77
N ASP A 722 -7.44 -34.28 -20.33
CA ASP A 722 -6.91 -33.01 -20.84
C ASP A 722 -6.50 -32.12 -19.67
N LYS A 723 -5.24 -31.68 -19.66
CA LYS A 723 -4.69 -30.87 -18.56
C LYS A 723 -4.97 -29.37 -18.74
N GLN A 724 -5.48 -28.97 -19.90
CA GLN A 724 -5.89 -27.60 -20.18
C GLN A 724 -7.33 -27.33 -19.75
N SER A 725 -8.16 -28.36 -19.62
CA SER A 725 -9.55 -28.31 -19.17
C SER A 725 -9.69 -28.78 -17.72
N VAL A 726 -10.77 -28.40 -17.04
CA VAL A 726 -11.06 -28.77 -15.65
C VAL A 726 -11.80 -30.11 -15.60
N HIS A 727 -11.37 -31.02 -14.73
CA HIS A 727 -11.89 -32.37 -14.57
C HIS A 727 -12.11 -32.74 -13.08
N PHE A 728 -13.38 -32.75 -12.64
CA PHE A 728 -13.78 -33.16 -11.28
C PHE A 728 -14.34 -34.58 -11.18
N ASP A 729 -14.76 -35.18 -12.30
CA ASP A 729 -15.33 -36.54 -12.28
C ASP A 729 -14.26 -37.64 -12.32
N ASP A 730 -13.03 -37.27 -12.66
CA ASP A 730 -11.89 -38.17 -12.86
C ASP A 730 -10.89 -38.15 -11.69
N LEU A 731 -11.29 -37.70 -10.49
CA LEU A 731 -10.42 -37.67 -9.31
C LEU A 731 -10.01 -39.08 -8.87
N ASN A 732 -8.80 -39.21 -8.32
CA ASN A 732 -8.36 -40.48 -7.74
C ASN A 732 -9.09 -40.73 -6.41
N SER A 733 -10.13 -41.57 -6.45
CA SER A 733 -11.00 -41.86 -5.29
C SER A 733 -10.30 -42.59 -4.13
N THR A 734 -9.11 -43.17 -4.35
CA THR A 734 -8.33 -43.81 -3.30
C THR A 734 -7.39 -42.84 -2.56
N MET A 735 -7.32 -41.58 -3.01
CA MET A 735 -6.51 -40.54 -2.37
C MET A 735 -7.36 -39.63 -1.49
N PRO A 736 -6.86 -39.21 -0.32
CA PRO A 736 -7.54 -38.18 0.46
C PRO A 736 -7.50 -36.83 -0.28
N ALA A 737 -8.51 -36.01 -0.06
CA ALA A 737 -8.53 -34.62 -0.49
C ALA A 737 -7.78 -33.71 0.50
N LEU A 738 -7.32 -32.54 0.03
CA LEU A 738 -6.57 -31.58 0.86
C LEU A 738 -7.36 -31.16 2.12
N TRP A 739 -8.69 -30.97 2.01
CA TRP A 739 -9.53 -30.66 3.16
C TRP A 739 -9.56 -31.78 4.22
N GLN A 740 -9.46 -33.05 3.80
CA GLN A 740 -9.46 -34.19 4.73
C GLN A 740 -8.16 -34.22 5.53
N ILE A 741 -7.01 -34.07 4.86
CA ILE A 741 -5.71 -34.05 5.55
C ILE A 741 -5.55 -32.83 6.45
N ALA A 742 -6.06 -31.66 6.03
CA ALA A 742 -6.15 -30.47 6.86
C ALA A 742 -6.95 -30.74 8.14
N ARG A 743 -8.11 -31.40 8.01
CA ARG A 743 -8.96 -31.74 9.15
C ARG A 743 -8.32 -32.76 10.09
N VAL A 744 -7.67 -33.80 9.58
CA VAL A 744 -6.92 -34.77 10.41
C VAL A 744 -5.78 -34.06 11.15
N GLY A 745 -5.05 -33.17 10.47
CA GLY A 745 -4.01 -32.35 11.07
C GLY A 745 -4.53 -31.55 12.27
N LEU A 746 -5.62 -30.79 12.06
CA LEU A 746 -6.30 -30.01 13.10
C LEU A 746 -6.75 -30.88 14.27
N GLN A 747 -7.40 -32.03 14.00
CA GLN A 747 -7.85 -32.94 15.07
C GLN A 747 -6.70 -33.48 15.92
N THR A 748 -5.55 -33.76 15.29
CA THR A 748 -4.38 -34.31 15.98
C THR A 748 -3.77 -33.30 16.94
N VAL A 749 -3.60 -32.05 16.49
CA VAL A 749 -2.94 -31.01 17.30
C VAL A 749 -3.85 -30.34 18.32
N ASN A 750 -5.17 -30.40 18.13
CA ASN A 750 -6.15 -29.71 18.99
C ASN A 750 -6.25 -30.26 20.43
N ASN A 751 -5.75 -31.48 20.68
CA ASN A 751 -5.84 -32.10 22.01
C ASN A 751 -4.97 -31.42 23.08
N ASN A 752 -4.08 -30.50 22.67
CA ASN A 752 -3.15 -29.83 23.57
C ASN A 752 -3.75 -28.51 24.11
N PRO A 753 -3.97 -28.37 25.45
CA PRO A 753 -4.55 -27.16 26.03
C PRO A 753 -3.66 -25.92 25.86
N ASN A 754 -2.35 -26.08 25.66
CA ASN A 754 -1.43 -24.96 25.39
C ASN A 754 -1.59 -24.39 23.97
N GLY A 755 -2.37 -25.05 23.11
CA GLY A 755 -2.57 -24.69 21.72
C GLY A 755 -1.58 -25.35 20.77
N PHE A 756 -1.56 -24.89 19.52
CA PHE A 756 -0.76 -25.52 18.46
C PHE A 756 -0.25 -24.58 17.37
N PHE A 757 0.74 -25.08 16.62
CA PHE A 757 1.14 -24.59 15.30
C PHE A 757 0.83 -25.65 14.25
N LEU A 758 0.10 -25.31 13.19
CA LEU A 758 -0.14 -26.23 12.08
C LEU A 758 0.10 -25.51 10.76
N MET A 759 0.98 -26.06 9.93
CA MET A 759 1.12 -25.62 8.54
C MET A 759 0.36 -26.59 7.61
N ILE A 760 -0.43 -26.05 6.69
CA ILE A 760 -1.19 -26.80 5.69
C ILE A 760 -0.80 -26.28 4.31
N GLU A 761 -0.45 -27.17 3.39
CA GLU A 761 0.01 -26.81 2.07
C GLU A 761 -0.85 -27.41 0.95
N GLY A 762 -1.20 -26.58 -0.03
CA GLY A 762 -1.57 -27.04 -1.36
C GLY A 762 -0.44 -26.74 -2.34
N ASP A 763 0.34 -27.74 -2.73
CA ASP A 763 1.56 -27.53 -3.53
C ASP A 763 1.27 -27.49 -5.04
N ALA A 764 0.33 -28.30 -5.50
CA ALA A 764 0.23 -28.65 -6.91
C ALA A 764 -0.15 -27.49 -7.86
N ALA A 765 -0.48 -26.31 -7.34
CA ALA A 765 -0.61 -25.09 -8.12
C ALA A 765 0.75 -24.63 -8.70
N ASP A 766 1.85 -24.77 -7.96
CA ASP A 766 3.22 -24.54 -8.45
C ASP A 766 3.53 -25.47 -9.62
N ASN A 767 3.26 -26.76 -9.45
CA ASN A 767 3.39 -27.76 -10.50
C ASN A 767 2.56 -27.40 -11.74
N ALA A 768 1.35 -26.88 -11.57
CA ALA A 768 0.52 -26.40 -12.68
C ALA A 768 1.15 -25.20 -13.40
N GLY A 769 1.74 -24.26 -12.65
CA GLY A 769 2.47 -23.11 -13.18
C GLY A 769 3.74 -23.50 -13.92
N HIS A 770 4.52 -24.46 -13.42
CA HIS A 770 5.70 -24.98 -14.11
C HIS A 770 5.37 -25.63 -15.44
N GLN A 771 4.25 -26.36 -15.49
CA GLN A 771 3.81 -27.11 -16.68
C GLN A 771 2.87 -26.30 -17.60
N ASN A 772 2.47 -25.10 -17.19
CA ASN A 772 1.45 -24.27 -17.86
C ASN A 772 0.11 -25.01 -18.08
N TYR A 773 -0.34 -25.77 -17.08
CA TYR A 773 -1.58 -26.55 -17.12
C TYR A 773 -2.74 -25.79 -16.49
N LYS A 774 -3.49 -25.06 -17.32
CA LYS A 774 -4.60 -24.19 -16.91
C LYS A 774 -5.70 -24.92 -16.14
N GLY A 775 -6.13 -26.08 -16.64
CA GLY A 775 -7.17 -26.89 -16.02
C GLY A 775 -6.75 -27.39 -14.63
N ARG A 776 -5.51 -27.87 -14.54
CA ARG A 776 -4.93 -28.32 -13.26
C ARG A 776 -4.77 -27.20 -12.25
N LEU A 777 -4.35 -26.01 -12.68
CA LEU A 777 -4.28 -24.85 -11.80
C LEU A 777 -5.64 -24.58 -11.13
N ILE A 778 -6.73 -24.55 -11.90
CA ILE A 778 -8.08 -24.29 -11.37
C ILE A 778 -8.53 -25.40 -10.41
N GLU A 779 -8.28 -26.67 -10.74
CA GLU A 779 -8.59 -27.81 -9.85
C GLU A 779 -7.89 -27.69 -8.49
N GLU A 780 -6.58 -27.40 -8.50
CA GLU A 780 -5.77 -27.30 -7.29
C GLU A 780 -6.14 -26.06 -6.46
N MET A 781 -6.42 -24.93 -7.11
CA MET A 781 -6.94 -23.74 -6.42
C MET A 781 -8.28 -24.02 -5.72
N ILE A 782 -9.21 -24.73 -6.38
CA ILE A 782 -10.50 -25.10 -5.78
C ILE A 782 -10.32 -26.08 -4.61
N SER A 783 -9.39 -27.03 -4.74
CA SER A 783 -9.02 -27.96 -3.67
C SER A 783 -8.47 -27.22 -2.44
N PHE A 784 -7.56 -26.26 -2.67
CA PHE A 784 -7.02 -25.40 -1.62
C PHE A 784 -8.09 -24.54 -0.96
N ASN A 785 -8.95 -23.87 -1.75
CA ASN A 785 -10.05 -23.06 -1.22
C ASN A 785 -11.03 -23.88 -0.37
N THR A 786 -11.33 -25.12 -0.77
CA THR A 786 -12.15 -26.05 0.03
C THR A 786 -11.49 -26.41 1.37
N ALA A 787 -10.17 -26.54 1.40
CA ALA A 787 -9.43 -26.75 2.64
C ALA A 787 -9.44 -25.49 3.52
N VAL A 788 -9.32 -24.29 2.94
CA VAL A 788 -9.45 -23.03 3.67
C VAL A 788 -10.84 -22.91 4.32
N ASP A 789 -11.91 -23.19 3.57
CA ASP A 789 -13.29 -23.18 4.10
C ASP A 789 -13.43 -24.17 5.27
N THR A 790 -12.77 -25.32 5.20
CA THR A 790 -12.76 -26.33 6.27
C THR A 790 -12.03 -25.82 7.52
N VAL A 791 -10.92 -25.10 7.35
CA VAL A 791 -10.16 -24.50 8.45
C VAL A 791 -10.93 -23.34 9.08
N ILE A 792 -11.56 -22.48 8.28
CA ILE A 792 -12.44 -21.40 8.77
C ILE A 792 -13.58 -22.01 9.59
N ALA A 793 -14.28 -23.01 9.04
CA ALA A 793 -15.36 -23.70 9.76
C ALA A 793 -14.87 -24.39 11.04
N TRP A 794 -13.63 -24.88 11.07
CA TRP A 794 -13.02 -25.41 12.29
C TRP A 794 -12.80 -24.30 13.33
N ILE A 795 -12.22 -23.16 12.94
CA ILE A 795 -11.95 -22.02 13.85
C ILE A 795 -13.25 -21.55 14.51
N GLU A 796 -14.32 -21.37 13.74
CA GLU A 796 -15.64 -20.95 14.25
C GLU A 796 -16.19 -21.92 15.30
N GLN A 797 -15.81 -23.20 15.23
CA GLN A 797 -16.24 -24.25 16.18
C GLN A 797 -15.28 -24.45 17.36
N HIS A 798 -14.07 -23.88 17.33
CA HIS A 798 -12.98 -24.20 18.27
C HIS A 798 -12.32 -22.93 18.84
N GLY A 799 -13.10 -22.13 19.58
CA GLY A 799 -12.60 -20.94 20.28
C GLY A 799 -12.67 -19.64 19.47
N GLY A 800 -13.05 -19.72 18.19
CA GLY A 800 -13.26 -18.55 17.33
C GLY A 800 -11.97 -17.77 17.05
N TRP A 801 -12.13 -16.59 16.46
CA TRP A 801 -11.02 -15.73 16.03
C TRP A 801 -10.22 -15.08 17.17
N ASP A 802 -10.69 -15.20 18.42
CA ASP A 802 -10.01 -14.68 19.61
C ASP A 802 -8.89 -15.62 20.11
N GLU A 803 -8.98 -16.92 19.84
CA GLU A 803 -7.94 -17.90 20.19
C GLU A 803 -7.07 -18.30 19.00
N ASN A 804 -7.58 -18.12 17.77
CA ASN A 804 -6.97 -18.66 16.56
C ASN A 804 -6.50 -17.52 15.64
N LEU A 805 -5.30 -17.68 15.08
CA LEU A 805 -4.80 -16.89 13.96
C LEU A 805 -4.71 -17.77 12.73
N LEU A 806 -5.37 -17.36 11.64
CA LEU A 806 -5.23 -17.97 10.32
C LEU A 806 -4.46 -17.01 9.41
N ILE A 807 -3.34 -17.50 8.86
CA ILE A 807 -2.57 -16.82 7.81
C ILE A 807 -2.66 -17.67 6.55
N ILE A 808 -3.06 -17.08 5.44
CA ILE A 808 -3.11 -17.72 4.12
C ILE A 808 -2.20 -16.94 3.19
N THR A 809 -1.27 -17.62 2.54
CA THR A 809 -0.31 -16.99 1.63
C THR A 809 0.22 -17.97 0.59
N SER A 810 1.14 -17.49 -0.26
CA SER A 810 2.02 -18.33 -1.06
C SER A 810 3.47 -18.12 -0.65
N ASP A 811 4.32 -19.09 -0.94
CA ASP A 811 5.76 -18.95 -0.79
C ASP A 811 6.42 -18.22 -1.98
N HIS A 812 5.86 -18.31 -3.20
CA HIS A 812 6.21 -17.51 -4.39
C HIS A 812 5.13 -17.63 -5.49
N GLU A 813 5.28 -16.93 -6.62
CA GLU A 813 4.41 -17.12 -7.79
C GLU A 813 5.13 -17.96 -8.86
N THR A 814 4.39 -18.83 -9.55
CA THR A 814 4.94 -19.64 -10.64
C THR A 814 4.22 -19.48 -11.97
N GLY A 815 5.03 -19.31 -13.02
CA GLY A 815 4.59 -19.31 -14.41
C GLY A 815 4.25 -17.92 -14.97
N LEU A 816 4.23 -16.87 -14.15
CA LEU A 816 3.84 -15.51 -14.54
C LEU A 816 2.50 -15.54 -15.29
N LEU A 817 1.43 -15.93 -14.60
CA LEU A 817 0.09 -16.02 -15.19
C LEU A 817 -0.47 -14.62 -15.43
N ALA A 818 -0.84 -14.30 -16.67
CA ALA A 818 -1.35 -12.99 -17.06
C ALA A 818 -2.32 -13.07 -18.24
N HIS A 819 -2.76 -11.91 -18.74
CA HIS A 819 -3.56 -11.79 -19.96
C HIS A 819 -2.88 -12.48 -21.16
N PRO A 820 -3.62 -13.09 -22.11
CA PRO A 820 -3.05 -13.73 -23.32
C PRO A 820 -2.22 -12.81 -24.22
N ASP A 821 -2.51 -11.51 -24.16
CA ASP A 821 -1.89 -10.45 -24.95
C ASP A 821 -0.86 -9.62 -24.17
N LEU A 822 -0.39 -10.09 -23.00
CA LEU A 822 0.71 -9.45 -22.29
C LEU A 822 1.95 -9.39 -23.21
N ASP A 823 2.47 -8.19 -23.42
CA ASP A 823 3.70 -7.92 -24.16
C ASP A 823 4.89 -7.96 -23.20
N THR A 824 5.60 -9.09 -23.18
CA THR A 824 6.77 -9.27 -22.31
C THR A 824 8.07 -8.70 -22.87
N ASP A 825 8.08 -8.25 -24.13
CA ASP A 825 9.26 -7.68 -24.80
C ASP A 825 9.28 -6.14 -24.71
N SER A 826 8.20 -5.55 -24.20
CA SER A 826 8.05 -4.13 -23.92
C SER A 826 8.64 -3.72 -22.57
N SER A 827 9.09 -2.46 -22.48
CA SER A 827 9.47 -1.80 -21.23
C SER A 827 8.27 -1.41 -20.35
N MET A 828 7.07 -1.92 -20.63
CA MET A 828 5.86 -1.69 -19.83
C MET A 828 5.04 -2.98 -19.85
N LEU A 829 4.65 -3.48 -18.69
CA LEU A 829 3.80 -4.67 -18.58
C LEU A 829 2.34 -4.32 -18.92
N THR A 830 1.98 -4.19 -20.20
CA THR A 830 0.57 -3.97 -20.63
C THR A 830 -0.25 -5.26 -20.55
N HIS A 831 -1.51 -5.18 -20.11
CA HIS A 831 -2.43 -6.33 -19.94
C HIS A 831 -1.94 -7.37 -18.92
N TYR A 832 -1.80 -7.00 -17.64
CA TYR A 832 -1.43 -7.97 -16.60
C TYR A 832 -2.61 -8.82 -16.14
N ASP A 833 -3.80 -8.24 -15.95
CA ASP A 833 -4.95 -8.95 -15.43
C ASP A 833 -5.53 -9.93 -16.46
N ILE A 834 -5.96 -11.10 -16.00
CA ILE A 834 -6.62 -12.11 -16.82
C ILE A 834 -8.08 -11.73 -17.15
N ILE A 835 -8.66 -12.37 -18.18
CA ILE A 835 -10.02 -12.10 -18.66
C ILE A 835 -11.03 -13.03 -17.97
N ASP A 836 -12.09 -12.46 -17.42
CA ASP A 836 -13.27 -13.22 -17.00
C ASP A 836 -14.12 -13.60 -18.23
N ASN A 837 -14.19 -14.90 -18.53
CA ASN A 837 -15.00 -15.43 -19.62
C ASN A 837 -16.38 -15.94 -19.15
N GLY A 838 -16.71 -15.76 -17.86
CA GLY A 838 -17.94 -16.20 -17.23
C GLY A 838 -17.82 -17.55 -16.51
N VAL A 839 -18.76 -17.78 -15.59
CA VAL A 839 -18.80 -18.96 -14.71
C VAL A 839 -18.81 -20.27 -15.50
N GLY A 840 -17.94 -21.20 -15.10
CA GLY A 840 -17.75 -22.50 -15.75
C GLY A 840 -16.97 -22.45 -17.06
N VAL A 841 -16.57 -21.26 -17.52
CA VAL A 841 -15.77 -21.07 -18.74
C VAL A 841 -14.33 -20.76 -18.34
N MET A 842 -13.37 -21.42 -19.00
CA MET A 842 -11.95 -21.19 -18.75
C MET A 842 -11.60 -19.70 -18.92
N PRO A 843 -11.00 -19.03 -17.92
CA PRO A 843 -10.59 -17.64 -18.03
C PRO A 843 -9.61 -17.41 -19.18
N GLY A 844 -9.67 -16.20 -19.78
CA GLY A 844 -8.70 -15.80 -20.78
C GLY A 844 -7.37 -15.47 -20.11
N MET A 845 -6.49 -16.47 -20.06
CA MET A 845 -5.21 -16.39 -19.35
C MET A 845 -4.09 -17.10 -20.11
N LYS A 846 -2.84 -16.75 -19.81
CA LYS A 846 -1.64 -17.35 -20.40
C LYS A 846 -0.48 -17.25 -19.42
N PHE A 847 0.30 -18.32 -19.35
CA PHE A 847 1.57 -18.34 -18.62
C PHE A 847 2.71 -17.85 -19.52
N TYR A 848 3.64 -17.10 -18.94
CA TYR A 848 4.77 -16.47 -19.63
C TYR A 848 6.13 -17.00 -19.18
N ALA A 849 6.14 -17.87 -18.17
CA ALA A 849 7.30 -18.59 -17.69
C ALA A 849 6.98 -20.09 -17.49
N THR A 850 8.01 -20.88 -17.20
CA THR A 850 7.89 -22.28 -16.73
C THR A 850 8.70 -22.45 -15.43
N HIS A 851 8.91 -21.34 -14.73
CA HIS A 851 9.68 -21.22 -13.49
C HIS A 851 9.00 -20.16 -12.63
N HIS A 852 9.46 -20.05 -11.38
CA HIS A 852 8.97 -19.05 -10.44
C HIS A 852 9.22 -17.64 -10.98
N SER A 853 8.36 -16.69 -10.64
CA SER A 853 8.52 -15.27 -10.94
C SER A 853 8.84 -14.50 -9.65
N ASN A 854 9.26 -13.25 -9.82
CA ASN A 854 9.48 -12.35 -8.69
C ASN A 854 8.26 -11.46 -8.39
N GLN A 855 7.05 -11.96 -8.68
CA GLN A 855 5.82 -11.22 -8.36
C GLN A 855 5.58 -11.17 -6.86
N LEU A 856 5.03 -10.06 -6.39
CA LEU A 856 4.41 -10.03 -5.07
C LEU A 856 3.27 -11.04 -5.00
N VAL A 857 3.25 -11.83 -3.93
CA VAL A 857 2.18 -12.79 -3.64
C VAL A 857 1.28 -12.26 -2.53
N PRO A 858 -0.03 -12.56 -2.56
CA PRO A 858 -0.97 -12.04 -1.57
C PRO A 858 -0.87 -12.79 -0.24
N ILE A 859 -1.04 -12.05 0.86
CA ILE A 859 -1.20 -12.59 2.21
C ILE A 859 -2.52 -12.10 2.79
N TYR A 860 -3.29 -13.04 3.34
CA TYR A 860 -4.56 -12.81 4.01
C TYR A 860 -4.47 -13.31 5.44
N ALA A 861 -4.87 -12.49 6.42
CA ALA A 861 -4.86 -12.90 7.81
C ALA A 861 -6.07 -12.42 8.61
N LYS A 862 -6.57 -13.30 9.48
CA LYS A 862 -7.67 -13.02 10.40
C LYS A 862 -7.44 -13.74 11.73
N GLY A 863 -7.84 -13.07 12.81
CA GLY A 863 -7.78 -13.61 14.16
C GLY A 863 -6.80 -12.89 15.07
N ALA A 864 -6.54 -13.50 16.22
CA ALA A 864 -5.76 -12.92 17.30
C ALA A 864 -4.35 -12.51 16.83
N GLY A 865 -4.08 -11.20 16.83
CA GLY A 865 -2.79 -10.62 16.49
C GLY A 865 -2.50 -10.49 14.99
N ALA A 866 -3.48 -10.74 14.11
CA ALA A 866 -3.33 -10.61 12.67
C ALA A 866 -2.86 -9.22 12.24
N GLU A 867 -3.31 -8.16 12.92
CA GLU A 867 -2.97 -6.76 12.67
C GLU A 867 -1.47 -6.48 12.79
N LEU A 868 -0.71 -7.34 13.47
CA LEU A 868 0.75 -7.20 13.54
C LEU A 868 1.39 -7.30 12.14
N LEU A 869 0.86 -8.12 11.23
CA LEU A 869 1.34 -8.22 9.84
C LEU A 869 1.20 -6.89 9.09
N TRP A 870 0.15 -6.11 9.41
CA TRP A 870 -0.01 -4.77 8.84
C TRP A 870 1.06 -3.79 9.32
N ASN A 871 1.52 -3.93 10.56
CA ASN A 871 2.59 -3.10 11.09
C ASN A 871 3.96 -3.43 10.47
N TYR A 872 4.16 -4.67 10.04
CA TYR A 872 5.37 -5.08 9.29
C TYR A 872 5.33 -4.67 7.81
N ALA A 873 4.16 -4.31 7.25
CA ALA A 873 4.09 -3.84 5.87
C ALA A 873 4.55 -2.37 5.74
N ASP A 874 5.86 -2.20 5.72
CA ASP A 874 6.58 -0.93 5.64
C ASP A 874 7.14 -0.63 4.23
N GLU A 875 7.19 -1.63 3.33
CA GLU A 875 7.53 -1.44 1.92
C GLU A 875 6.31 -1.00 1.09
N HIS A 876 6.54 -0.37 -0.08
CA HIS A 876 5.48 0.14 -0.95
C HIS A 876 5.69 -0.22 -2.43
N ASP A 877 4.68 -0.84 -3.03
CA ASP A 877 4.61 -1.15 -4.46
C ASP A 877 3.70 -0.15 -5.20
N VAL A 878 4.12 0.33 -6.36
CA VAL A 878 3.41 1.39 -7.10
C VAL A 878 2.01 0.97 -7.58
N ILE A 879 1.71 -0.33 -7.66
CA ILE A 879 0.39 -0.86 -8.02
C ILE A 879 -0.30 -1.56 -6.85
N ARG A 880 0.45 -2.30 -6.02
CA ARG A 880 -0.08 -3.15 -4.94
C ARG A 880 -0.19 -2.43 -3.60
N GLY A 881 0.40 -1.25 -3.46
CA GLY A 881 0.45 -0.52 -2.20
C GLY A 881 1.41 -1.18 -1.22
N LYS A 882 1.07 -1.13 0.08
CA LYS A 882 1.92 -1.66 1.13
C LYS A 882 2.14 -3.17 0.99
N PHE A 883 3.39 -3.59 1.17
CA PHE A 883 3.76 -4.99 1.23
C PHE A 883 4.82 -5.21 2.31
N LEU A 884 5.00 -6.46 2.70
CA LEU A 884 6.00 -6.89 3.67
C LEU A 884 6.99 -7.87 3.01
N ASN A 885 8.09 -8.16 3.66
CA ASN A 885 9.01 -9.20 3.26
C ASN A 885 8.52 -10.57 3.76
N ASN A 886 8.64 -11.65 2.99
CA ASN A 886 8.22 -12.98 3.45
C ASN A 886 8.87 -13.44 4.78
N SER A 887 10.04 -12.92 5.15
CA SER A 887 10.64 -13.15 6.48
C SER A 887 9.84 -12.53 7.62
N GLU A 888 9.16 -11.42 7.39
CA GLU A 888 8.40 -10.71 8.43
C GLU A 888 7.14 -11.47 8.84
N ILE A 889 6.64 -12.37 7.99
CA ILE A 889 5.59 -13.33 8.37
C ILE A 889 6.09 -14.21 9.52
N GLY A 890 7.32 -14.74 9.39
CA GLY A 890 7.98 -15.49 10.45
C GLY A 890 8.18 -14.63 11.70
N GLN A 891 8.74 -13.44 11.54
CA GLN A 891 8.99 -12.52 12.65
C GLN A 891 7.71 -12.14 13.41
N ALA A 892 6.60 -11.92 12.70
CA ALA A 892 5.30 -11.64 13.29
C ALA A 892 4.82 -12.83 14.14
N MET A 893 4.89 -14.06 13.62
CA MET A 893 4.51 -15.25 14.39
C MET A 893 5.37 -15.44 15.65
N PHE A 894 6.68 -15.22 15.54
CA PHE A 894 7.59 -15.26 16.70
C PHE A 894 7.23 -14.19 17.73
N THR A 895 7.00 -12.95 17.29
CA THR A 895 6.62 -11.82 18.15
C THR A 895 5.33 -12.10 18.91
N LEU A 896 4.30 -12.63 18.23
CA LEU A 896 3.04 -13.00 18.85
C LEU A 896 3.19 -14.06 19.97
N TRP A 897 4.21 -14.90 19.88
CA TRP A 897 4.56 -15.94 20.84
C TRP A 897 5.80 -15.60 21.70
N ASN A 898 6.12 -14.30 21.85
CA ASN A 898 7.23 -13.80 22.66
C ASN A 898 8.58 -14.50 22.36
N GLY A 899 8.76 -14.94 21.11
CA GLY A 899 9.99 -15.50 20.61
C GLY A 899 10.84 -14.44 19.93
N THR A 900 12.14 -14.67 19.88
CA THR A 900 13.06 -13.88 19.06
C THR A 900 13.42 -14.72 17.84
N PRO A 901 13.19 -14.23 16.61
CA PRO A 901 13.72 -14.87 15.41
C PRO A 901 15.24 -15.04 15.52
N CYS A 902 15.83 -16.05 14.88
CA CYS A 902 17.28 -16.10 14.76
C CYS A 902 17.79 -14.83 14.04
N SER A 903 18.82 -14.21 14.60
CA SER A 903 19.22 -12.80 14.42
C SER A 903 19.89 -12.48 13.09
N VAL A 904 19.24 -12.78 11.98
CA VAL A 904 19.55 -12.13 10.69
C VAL A 904 18.23 -11.66 10.08
N VAL A 905 17.67 -10.62 10.69
CA VAL A 905 16.98 -9.59 9.91
C VAL A 905 18.12 -8.91 9.16
N ASN A 906 18.15 -9.03 7.84
CA ASN A 906 19.13 -8.34 7.03
C ASN A 906 18.42 -7.19 6.34
N ASN A 907 18.29 -6.07 7.03
CA ASN A 907 17.88 -4.82 6.41
C ASN A 907 19.12 -4.17 5.82
N ARG A 908 19.32 -4.36 4.52
CA ARG A 908 20.38 -3.69 3.76
C ARG A 908 20.19 -2.18 3.89
N VAL A 909 21.24 -1.45 4.29
CA VAL A 909 21.28 0.02 4.23
C VAL A 909 20.85 0.48 2.84
N MET A 910 19.78 1.25 2.70
CA MET A 910 19.26 1.66 1.40
C MET A 910 19.99 2.89 0.89
N ILE A 911 20.22 2.98 -0.43
CA ILE A 911 20.66 4.24 -1.06
C ILE A 911 19.40 5.00 -1.46
N VAL A 912 18.99 5.95 -0.64
CA VAL A 912 17.75 6.71 -0.83
C VAL A 912 17.94 7.95 -1.72
N LYS A 913 19.18 8.29 -2.06
CA LYS A 913 19.49 9.46 -2.90
C LYS A 913 20.73 9.25 -3.75
N GLN A 914 20.73 9.83 -4.95
CA GLN A 914 21.93 9.91 -5.77
C GLN A 914 22.84 11.05 -5.30
N ILE A 915 24.14 10.77 -5.15
CA ILE A 915 25.14 11.78 -4.83
C ILE A 915 25.37 12.69 -6.07
N PRO A 916 25.31 14.02 -5.92
CA PRO A 916 25.52 14.94 -7.05
C PRO A 916 26.88 14.82 -7.73
N THR A 917 26.91 15.11 -9.03
CA THR A 917 28.15 15.25 -9.80
C THR A 917 28.96 16.45 -9.32
N VAL A 918 30.27 16.26 -9.16
CA VAL A 918 31.22 17.30 -8.76
C VAL A 918 32.03 17.76 -9.98
N GLU A 919 32.08 19.06 -10.25
CA GLU A 919 32.91 19.61 -11.34
C GLU A 919 34.16 20.30 -10.78
N LEU A 920 35.33 19.94 -11.30
CA LEU A 920 36.64 20.47 -10.90
C LEU A 920 37.45 20.90 -12.13
N LEU A 921 38.58 21.57 -11.90
CA LEU A 921 39.48 22.06 -12.94
C LEU A 921 40.88 21.44 -12.82
N VAL A 922 41.53 21.19 -13.94
CA VAL A 922 42.92 20.68 -13.97
C VAL A 922 43.87 21.66 -13.28
N GLY A 923 44.76 21.13 -12.43
CA GLY A 923 45.85 21.87 -11.80
C GLY A 923 45.45 22.77 -10.63
N ARG A 924 44.20 22.70 -10.15
CA ARG A 924 43.71 23.49 -9.01
C ARG A 924 43.56 22.62 -7.77
N ASP A 925 44.07 23.10 -6.64
CA ASP A 925 43.80 22.46 -5.34
C ASP A 925 42.32 22.63 -5.01
N THR A 926 41.66 21.52 -4.67
CA THR A 926 40.22 21.49 -4.43
C THR A 926 39.91 20.73 -3.15
N ALA A 927 38.86 21.18 -2.45
CA ALA A 927 38.28 20.49 -1.31
C ALA A 927 36.75 20.62 -1.38
N PHE A 928 36.03 19.54 -1.10
CA PHE A 928 34.57 19.50 -1.07
C PHE A 928 34.09 18.38 -0.14
N SER A 929 32.88 18.48 0.38
CA SER A 929 32.26 17.42 1.18
C SER A 929 30.93 17.01 0.56
N ILE A 930 30.55 15.75 0.79
CA ILE A 930 29.24 15.22 0.39
C ILE A 930 28.33 15.22 1.62
N ILE A 931 27.08 15.65 1.44
CA ILE A 931 26.07 15.62 2.51
C ILE A 931 25.73 14.16 2.80
N ASN A 932 25.70 13.80 4.08
CA ASN A 932 25.50 12.44 4.56
C ASN A 932 24.01 12.03 4.61
N ASP A 933 23.25 12.29 3.54
CA ASP A 933 21.79 12.10 3.44
C ASP A 933 21.36 11.18 2.29
N PHE A 934 22.31 10.42 1.73
CA PHE A 934 22.08 9.59 0.54
C PHE A 934 21.82 8.12 0.86
N TYR A 935 21.75 7.77 2.13
CA TYR A 935 21.39 6.44 2.59
C TYR A 935 20.42 6.50 3.76
N ASP A 936 19.74 5.37 3.98
CA ASP A 936 18.85 5.16 5.11
C ASP A 936 19.10 3.78 5.72
N ASP A 937 19.01 3.69 7.04
CA ASP A 937 19.20 2.45 7.80
C ASP A 937 18.06 2.31 8.80
N ILE A 938 17.16 1.38 8.50
CA ILE A 938 15.94 1.11 9.25
C ILE A 938 16.26 0.67 10.69
N GLU A 939 17.45 0.12 10.94
CA GLU A 939 17.87 -0.36 12.26
C GLU A 939 18.64 0.69 13.10
N ASP A 940 18.89 1.89 12.55
CA ASP A 940 19.68 2.96 13.17
C ASP A 940 21.04 2.44 13.72
N SER A 941 21.73 1.59 12.93
CA SER A 941 23.00 0.96 13.31
C SER A 941 24.21 1.87 13.06
N GLU A 942 25.32 1.62 13.77
CA GLU A 942 26.59 2.31 13.54
C GLU A 942 27.23 1.85 12.21
N LEU A 943 27.17 2.69 11.18
CA LEU A 943 27.59 2.35 9.82
C LEU A 943 29.10 2.51 9.58
N GLN A 944 29.64 1.66 8.72
CA GLN A 944 31.01 1.70 8.22
C GLN A 944 31.04 2.08 6.74
N PHE A 945 31.94 2.99 6.37
CA PHE A 945 32.10 3.48 5.01
C PHE A 945 33.46 3.09 4.43
N LYS A 946 33.52 2.87 3.12
CA LYS A 946 34.76 2.57 2.40
C LYS A 946 34.74 3.09 0.97
N ILE A 947 35.77 3.82 0.56
CA ILE A 947 35.96 4.18 -0.85
C ILE A 947 36.85 3.14 -1.54
N THR A 948 36.31 2.48 -2.56
CA THR A 948 36.99 1.39 -3.28
C THR A 948 37.51 1.78 -4.65
N THR A 949 36.89 2.78 -5.29
CA THR A 949 37.35 3.34 -6.58
C THR A 949 37.45 4.85 -6.44
N ARG A 950 38.58 5.44 -6.84
CA ARG A 950 38.80 6.89 -6.90
C ARG A 950 40.00 7.24 -7.78
N PRO A 951 40.09 8.47 -8.33
CA PRO A 951 41.34 8.96 -8.89
C PRO A 951 42.45 9.03 -7.82
N SER A 952 43.69 8.77 -8.24
CA SER A 952 44.85 8.69 -7.34
C SER A 952 45.14 10.00 -6.61
N TRP A 953 44.86 11.13 -7.26
CA TRP A 953 45.06 12.48 -6.72
C TRP A 953 44.03 12.90 -5.65
N LEU A 954 42.89 12.19 -5.52
CA LEU A 954 41.78 12.57 -4.63
C LEU A 954 41.88 11.89 -3.27
N GLN A 955 42.26 12.60 -2.22
CA GLN A 955 42.23 12.14 -0.83
C GLN A 955 40.81 12.28 -0.23
N TYR A 956 40.53 11.56 0.86
CA TYR A 956 39.22 11.56 1.53
C TYR A 956 39.31 11.36 3.05
N ASP A 957 38.32 11.87 3.78
CA ASP A 957 38.00 11.53 5.18
C ASP A 957 36.52 11.10 5.24
N LEU A 958 36.27 9.95 5.85
CA LEU A 958 34.94 9.35 5.92
C LEU A 958 34.18 9.73 7.19
N THR A 959 34.81 10.44 8.12
CA THR A 959 34.17 10.93 9.35
C THR A 959 33.16 12.04 9.03
N ASP A 960 33.45 12.84 7.99
CA ASP A 960 32.64 13.99 7.55
C ASP A 960 32.38 13.99 6.04
N PHE A 961 32.68 12.87 5.35
CA PHE A 961 32.59 12.72 3.90
C PHE A 961 33.28 13.86 3.12
N SER A 962 34.46 14.30 3.59
CA SER A 962 35.26 15.31 2.93
C SER A 962 36.27 14.70 1.95
N PHE A 963 36.54 15.42 0.86
CA PHE A 963 37.43 15.04 -0.23
C PHE A 963 38.35 16.21 -0.57
N SER A 964 39.61 15.93 -0.88
CA SER A 964 40.55 16.97 -1.30
C SER A 964 41.61 16.46 -2.27
N GLY A 965 42.16 17.35 -3.09
CA GLY A 965 43.26 17.02 -4.00
C GLY A 965 43.35 17.92 -5.21
N THR A 966 44.35 17.65 -6.05
CA THR A 966 44.68 18.44 -7.24
C THR A 966 44.52 17.59 -8.49
N PRO A 967 43.50 17.82 -9.32
CA PRO A 967 43.30 17.05 -10.54
C PRO A 967 44.46 17.26 -11.53
N LEU A 968 45.07 16.19 -12.01
CA LEU A 968 46.27 16.28 -12.87
C LEU A 968 45.96 16.23 -14.38
N SER A 969 44.73 15.87 -14.75
CA SER A 969 44.28 15.76 -16.14
C SER A 969 42.77 15.91 -16.24
N ALA A 970 42.26 16.41 -17.36
CA ALA A 970 40.83 16.45 -17.61
C ALA A 970 40.27 15.05 -17.91
N GLY A 971 38.99 14.87 -17.60
CA GLY A 971 38.30 13.59 -17.77
C GLY A 971 37.14 13.42 -16.79
N LEU A 972 36.41 12.31 -16.96
CA LEU A 972 35.41 11.87 -15.99
C LEU A 972 36.04 10.81 -15.08
N PHE A 973 35.91 11.02 -13.78
CA PHE A 973 36.41 10.12 -12.75
C PHE A 973 35.26 9.66 -11.87
N THR A 974 35.17 8.36 -11.65
CA THR A 974 34.12 7.79 -10.78
C THR A 974 34.71 7.51 -9.40
N VAL A 975 33.98 7.93 -8.37
CA VAL A 975 34.26 7.56 -6.99
C VAL A 975 33.19 6.60 -6.51
N LYS A 976 33.62 5.44 -5.99
CA LYS A 976 32.74 4.38 -5.49
C LYS A 976 32.82 4.30 -3.98
N ILE A 977 31.67 4.41 -3.32
CA ILE A 977 31.50 4.32 -1.87
C ILE A 977 30.74 3.02 -1.57
N ILE A 978 31.25 2.26 -0.60
CA ILE A 978 30.62 1.09 -0.03
C ILE A 978 30.21 1.43 1.41
N ILE A 979 28.98 1.09 1.78
CA ILE A 979 28.37 1.33 3.09
C ILE A 979 27.97 -0.02 3.68
N SER A 980 28.31 -0.32 4.92
CA SER A 980 27.93 -1.57 5.60
C SER A 980 27.69 -1.35 7.08
N ASP A 981 26.83 -2.15 7.72
CA ASP A 981 26.55 -2.08 9.17
C ASP A 981 27.71 -2.54 10.08
N GLY A 982 28.80 -3.08 9.50
CA GLY A 982 29.97 -3.56 10.22
C GLY A 982 29.74 -4.79 11.13
N LYS A 983 28.50 -5.29 11.21
CA LYS A 983 28.08 -6.39 12.10
C LYS A 983 28.00 -7.73 11.36
N THR A 984 28.00 -7.72 10.03
CA THR A 984 27.94 -8.91 9.18
C THR A 984 29.12 -8.98 8.20
N SER A 985 29.68 -10.18 7.96
CA SER A 985 30.80 -10.39 7.03
C SER A 985 30.35 -11.08 5.74
N GLY A 986 30.34 -10.36 4.60
CA GLY A 986 30.01 -10.92 3.28
C GLY A 986 29.87 -9.84 2.19
N ALA A 987 30.03 -10.20 0.92
CA ALA A 987 30.05 -9.24 -0.21
C ALA A 987 28.67 -8.68 -0.61
N SER A 988 27.59 -9.09 0.06
CA SER A 988 26.19 -8.86 -0.36
C SER A 988 25.33 -8.13 0.68
N ILE A 989 25.95 -7.55 1.71
CA ILE A 989 25.27 -6.85 2.83
C ILE A 989 25.70 -5.37 2.89
N ALA A 990 26.59 -4.97 1.97
CA ALA A 990 27.02 -3.59 1.81
C ALA A 990 26.28 -2.94 0.63
N SER A 991 25.82 -1.72 0.82
CA SER A 991 25.27 -0.91 -0.26
C SER A 991 26.36 -0.13 -0.98
N GLU A 992 26.24 -0.09 -2.30
CA GLU A 992 27.19 0.58 -3.16
C GLU A 992 26.53 1.78 -3.79
N THR A 993 27.19 2.93 -3.73
CA THR A 993 26.82 4.11 -4.48
C THR A 993 28.04 4.70 -5.17
N THR A 994 27.82 5.49 -6.20
CA THR A 994 28.88 6.17 -6.94
C THR A 994 28.53 7.63 -7.18
N PHE A 995 29.56 8.46 -7.27
CA PHE A 995 29.42 9.81 -7.79
C PHE A 995 30.50 10.10 -8.83
N THR A 996 30.19 11.04 -9.71
CA THR A 996 31.08 11.41 -10.82
C THR A 996 31.77 12.72 -10.49
N ILE A 997 33.08 12.76 -10.74
CA ILE A 997 33.88 13.98 -10.79
C ILE A 997 34.19 14.28 -12.25
N ILE A 998 33.74 15.41 -12.74
CA ILE A 998 34.09 15.93 -14.06
C ILE A 998 35.24 16.92 -13.88
N VAL A 999 36.43 16.58 -14.38
CA VAL A 999 37.57 17.50 -14.41
C VAL A 999 37.65 18.12 -15.80
N ARG A 1000 37.55 19.45 -15.87
CA ARG A 1000 37.63 20.19 -17.14
C ARG A 1000 39.01 20.82 -17.31
N ASP A 1001 39.55 20.73 -18.52
CA ASP A 1001 40.76 21.46 -18.92
C ASP A 1001 40.31 22.84 -19.40
N VAL A 1002 40.79 23.90 -18.75
CA VAL A 1002 40.51 25.28 -19.15
C VAL A 1002 41.79 25.88 -19.70
N SER A 1003 42.02 25.62 -20.99
CA SER A 1003 43.16 26.18 -21.73
C SER A 1003 42.84 27.48 -22.47
N SER A 1004 41.67 28.09 -22.24
CA SER A 1004 41.30 29.38 -22.84
C SER A 1004 40.77 30.38 -21.81
N ILE A 1005 41.22 31.64 -21.93
CA ILE A 1005 40.76 32.76 -21.11
C ILE A 1005 39.29 33.14 -21.39
N GLN A 1006 38.71 32.58 -22.45
CA GLN A 1006 37.31 32.79 -22.84
C GLN A 1006 36.34 31.99 -21.95
N ASP A 1007 36.75 30.84 -21.43
CA ASP A 1007 35.87 29.95 -20.63
C ASP A 1007 35.83 30.33 -19.14
N VAL A 1008 36.84 31.06 -18.66
CA VAL A 1008 36.85 31.64 -17.30
C VAL A 1008 35.76 32.71 -17.13
N ALA A 1009 35.38 33.39 -18.22
CA ALA A 1009 34.34 34.42 -18.20
C ALA A 1009 32.91 33.88 -18.00
N ASN A 1010 32.68 32.59 -18.23
CA ASN A 1010 31.34 31.96 -18.16
C ASN A 1010 31.14 31.03 -16.96
N THR A 1011 32.14 30.88 -16.08
CA THR A 1011 32.02 29.99 -14.92
C THR A 1011 31.41 30.77 -13.76
N LYS A 1012 30.17 30.46 -13.37
CA LYS A 1012 29.55 30.98 -12.15
C LYS A 1012 30.26 30.40 -10.93
N ALA A 1013 30.82 31.25 -10.07
CA ALA A 1013 31.36 30.83 -8.78
C ALA A 1013 30.21 30.62 -7.78
N TYR A 1014 30.14 29.44 -7.16
CA TYR A 1014 29.22 29.13 -6.08
C TYR A 1014 30.01 28.97 -4.78
N ALA A 1015 29.66 29.73 -3.73
CA ALA A 1015 30.14 29.50 -2.38
C ALA A 1015 29.01 28.85 -1.56
N TYR A 1016 29.29 27.77 -0.84
CA TYR A 1016 28.39 27.13 0.13
C TYR A 1016 28.98 27.30 1.54
N PRO A 1017 28.16 27.54 2.58
CA PRO A 1017 28.67 27.96 3.90
C PRO A 1017 29.05 26.80 4.83
N VAL A 1018 30.16 26.98 5.58
CA VAL A 1018 30.35 26.51 6.97
C VAL A 1018 31.25 27.53 7.72
N PRO A 1019 31.24 27.66 9.06
CA PRO A 1019 31.12 28.94 9.73
C PRO A 1019 32.48 29.55 10.12
N SER A 1020 32.68 30.82 9.76
CA SER A 1020 33.30 31.92 10.55
C SER A 1020 33.97 33.00 9.68
N SER A 1021 34.34 32.71 8.43
CA SER A 1021 34.70 33.75 7.44
C SER A 1021 34.52 33.27 5.99
N ILE A 1022 33.87 34.07 5.15
CA ILE A 1022 33.65 33.85 3.72
C ILE A 1022 34.53 34.84 2.95
N VAL A 1023 35.45 34.34 2.12
CA VAL A 1023 36.38 35.17 1.35
C VAL A 1023 36.22 34.89 -0.15
N LEU A 1024 35.93 35.93 -0.92
CA LEU A 1024 35.92 35.91 -2.38
C LEU A 1024 37.33 36.16 -2.91
N HIS A 1025 37.97 35.16 -3.48
CA HIS A 1025 39.28 35.28 -4.11
C HIS A 1025 39.14 35.66 -5.59
N VAL A 1026 39.64 36.84 -5.95
CA VAL A 1026 39.70 37.33 -7.33
C VAL A 1026 41.12 37.13 -7.84
N GLN A 1027 41.30 36.36 -8.91
CA GLN A 1027 42.62 36.02 -9.46
C GLN A 1027 42.69 36.32 -10.96
N ASN A 1028 43.91 36.35 -11.52
CA ASN A 1028 44.19 36.62 -12.93
C ASN A 1028 43.72 38.01 -13.41
N VAL A 1029 43.76 38.99 -12.50
CA VAL A 1029 43.48 40.40 -12.79
C VAL A 1029 44.78 41.12 -13.10
N GLU A 1030 44.73 42.15 -13.95
CA GLU A 1030 45.93 42.92 -14.27
C GLU A 1030 46.38 43.73 -13.04
N ALA A 1031 47.67 43.73 -12.73
CA ALA A 1031 48.20 44.53 -11.62
C ALA A 1031 47.89 46.02 -11.84
N GLN A 1032 47.63 46.77 -10.77
CA GLN A 1032 47.15 48.16 -10.80
C GLN A 1032 45.68 48.30 -11.26
N SER A 1033 44.87 47.24 -11.13
CA SER A 1033 43.42 47.30 -11.33
C SER A 1033 42.68 47.76 -10.07
N THR A 1034 41.45 48.22 -10.23
CA THR A 1034 40.51 48.51 -9.14
C THR A 1034 39.38 47.50 -9.18
N LEU A 1035 39.18 46.79 -8.07
CA LEU A 1035 38.04 45.89 -7.88
C LEU A 1035 36.90 46.65 -7.21
N ARG A 1036 35.66 46.37 -7.64
CA ARG A 1036 34.44 46.88 -7.05
C ARG A 1036 33.36 45.82 -7.00
N LEU A 1037 32.58 45.76 -5.92
CA LEU A 1037 31.44 44.85 -5.81
C LEU A 1037 30.17 45.68 -5.66
N TYR A 1038 29.19 45.49 -6.55
CA TYR A 1038 27.91 46.17 -6.50
C TYR A 1038 26.79 45.20 -6.15
N ASN A 1039 25.81 45.62 -5.35
CA ASN A 1039 24.57 44.86 -5.16
C ASN A 1039 23.60 45.07 -6.34
N THR A 1040 22.47 44.36 -6.35
CA THR A 1040 21.44 44.47 -7.42
C THR A 1040 20.83 45.86 -7.59
N MET A 1041 20.92 46.74 -6.60
CA MET A 1041 20.48 48.13 -6.70
C MET A 1041 21.58 49.07 -7.26
N GLY A 1042 22.73 48.53 -7.65
CA GLY A 1042 23.87 49.29 -8.19
C GLY A 1042 24.72 50.00 -7.13
N VAL A 1043 24.54 49.68 -5.84
CA VAL A 1043 25.32 50.29 -4.74
C VAL A 1043 26.64 49.55 -4.57
N CYS A 1044 27.76 50.28 -4.57
CA CYS A 1044 29.10 49.72 -4.39
C CYS A 1044 29.33 49.36 -2.93
N MET A 1045 29.39 48.07 -2.65
CA MET A 1045 29.54 47.48 -1.31
C MET A 1045 31.02 47.27 -0.94
N TYR A 1046 31.91 47.15 -1.93
CA TYR A 1046 33.35 47.01 -1.74
C TYR A 1046 34.11 47.68 -2.86
N SER A 1047 35.21 48.37 -2.57
CA SER A 1047 36.15 48.85 -3.59
C SER A 1047 37.58 48.83 -3.08
N LYS A 1048 38.50 48.26 -3.86
CA LYS A 1048 39.93 48.23 -3.51
C LYS A 1048 40.79 48.34 -4.76
N HIS A 1049 41.82 49.18 -4.70
CA HIS A 1049 42.88 49.20 -5.70
C HIS A 1049 43.90 48.12 -5.35
N ILE A 1050 44.32 47.33 -6.34
CA ILE A 1050 45.14 46.14 -6.13
C ILE A 1050 46.45 46.24 -6.91
N GLU A 1051 47.56 45.96 -6.23
CA GLU A 1051 48.90 46.01 -6.82
C GLU A 1051 49.38 44.64 -7.34
N ALA A 1052 48.66 43.58 -6.99
CA ALA A 1052 48.96 42.21 -7.39
C ALA A 1052 47.93 41.68 -8.41
N THR A 1053 48.23 40.54 -9.03
CA THR A 1053 47.35 39.87 -10.00
C THR A 1053 46.25 39.02 -9.35
N SER A 1054 46.12 39.11 -8.03
CA SER A 1054 45.06 38.50 -7.25
C SER A 1054 44.78 39.28 -5.97
N GLU A 1055 43.56 39.16 -5.45
CA GLU A 1055 43.10 39.81 -4.22
C GLU A 1055 42.04 38.94 -3.53
N SER A 1056 41.93 39.07 -2.22
CA SER A 1056 40.95 38.33 -1.42
C SER A 1056 40.02 39.32 -0.72
N ILE A 1057 38.72 39.16 -0.91
CA ILE A 1057 37.69 40.06 -0.40
C ILE A 1057 36.90 39.31 0.66
N ASP A 1058 36.98 39.76 1.91
CA ASP A 1058 36.11 39.23 2.96
C ASP A 1058 34.67 39.70 2.70
N ILE A 1059 33.79 38.74 2.39
CA ILE A 1059 32.37 38.95 2.11
C ILE A 1059 31.48 38.37 3.21
N SER A 1060 32.04 38.01 4.37
CA SER A 1060 31.30 37.40 5.48
C SER A 1060 30.12 38.25 5.98
N SER A 1061 30.18 39.57 5.78
CA SER A 1061 29.13 40.52 6.20
C SER A 1061 28.12 40.85 5.09
N PHE A 1062 28.24 40.25 3.90
CA PHE A 1062 27.39 40.56 2.77
C PHE A 1062 26.13 39.69 2.83
N ALA A 1063 24.97 40.31 2.59
CA ALA A 1063 23.70 39.59 2.60
C ALA A 1063 23.61 38.61 1.41
N PRO A 1064 22.88 37.48 1.53
CA PRO A 1064 22.59 36.62 0.40
C PRO A 1064 21.90 37.39 -0.73
N GLY A 1065 22.33 37.17 -1.96
CA GLY A 1065 21.78 37.84 -3.13
C GLY A 1065 22.75 37.89 -4.32
N ASN A 1066 22.29 38.56 -5.38
CA ASN A 1066 23.09 38.78 -6.59
C ASN A 1066 23.92 40.05 -6.45
N TYR A 1067 25.18 39.94 -6.84
CA TYR A 1067 26.16 41.00 -6.87
C TYR A 1067 26.82 41.06 -8.25
N THR A 1068 27.49 42.16 -8.53
CA THR A 1068 28.32 42.32 -9.73
C THR A 1068 29.71 42.74 -9.30
N LEU A 1069 30.71 41.91 -9.60
CA LEU A 1069 32.12 42.26 -9.47
C LEU A 1069 32.55 43.01 -10.72
N GLU A 1070 33.06 44.21 -10.54
CA GLU A 1070 33.67 45.04 -11.56
C GLU A 1070 35.18 45.07 -11.34
N VAL A 1071 35.94 44.85 -12.41
CA VAL A 1071 37.39 45.01 -12.47
C VAL A 1071 37.71 46.10 -13.46
N ARG A 1072 38.34 47.18 -13.00
CA ARG A 1072 38.67 48.34 -13.83
C ARG A 1072 40.16 48.63 -13.80
N ASN A 1073 40.81 48.60 -14.96
CA ASN A 1073 42.17 49.10 -15.14
C ASN A 1073 42.14 50.43 -15.92
N ALA A 1074 43.31 50.94 -16.31
CA ALA A 1074 43.42 52.21 -17.04
C ALA A 1074 42.76 52.20 -18.44
N ASN A 1075 42.55 51.03 -19.04
CA ASN A 1075 42.17 50.86 -20.45
C ASN A 1075 40.81 50.17 -20.66
N GLN A 1076 40.28 49.45 -19.66
CA GLN A 1076 39.05 48.67 -19.77
C GLN A 1076 38.36 48.45 -18.42
N THR A 1077 37.05 48.17 -18.49
CA THR A 1077 36.22 47.75 -17.35
C THR A 1077 35.51 46.46 -17.71
N ILE A 1078 35.63 45.46 -16.84
CA ILE A 1078 35.02 44.14 -16.99
C ILE A 1078 34.09 43.92 -15.81
N THR A 1079 32.90 43.37 -16.05
CA THR A 1079 31.94 43.05 -14.98
C THR A 1079 31.56 41.57 -15.02
N GLN A 1080 31.32 40.99 -13.84
CA GLN A 1080 30.95 39.59 -13.67
C GLN A 1080 29.89 39.43 -12.58
N PRO A 1081 28.76 38.77 -12.85
CA PRO A 1081 27.76 38.51 -11.83
C PRO A 1081 28.26 37.45 -10.83
N ILE A 1082 28.00 37.71 -9.55
CA ILE A 1082 28.33 36.84 -8.42
C ILE A 1082 27.06 36.59 -7.62
N VAL A 1083 26.81 35.34 -7.21
CA VAL A 1083 25.68 35.01 -6.33
C VAL A 1083 26.25 34.58 -4.99
N ILE A 1084 25.91 35.33 -3.94
CA ILE A 1084 26.20 34.96 -2.55
C ILE A 1084 24.93 34.26 -2.04
N LYS A 1085 25.03 33.00 -1.61
CA LYS A 1085 23.89 32.19 -1.15
C LYS A 1085 23.85 32.10 0.36
#